data_AF-A0A8H8CN57-F1
#
_entry.id   AF-A0A8H8CN57-F1
#
_cell.length_a   1.000
_cell.length_b   1.000
_cell.length_c   1.000
_cell.angle_alpha   90.00
_cell.angle_beta   90.00
_cell.angle_gamma   90.00
#
_symmetry.space_group_name_H-M   'P 1'
#
loop_
_entity.id
_entity.type
_entity.pdbx_description
1 polymer ?
#
loop_
_entity_poly.entity_id
_entity_poly.type
_entity_poly.pdbx_seq_one_letter_code
_entity_poly.pdbx_strand_id
1 'polypeptide(L)'
;MLDHCSISHKGGIVLWSRSFTPDAAHLATSSASPVNSLIREALIEGRTTEEKYEKDGYAVKWTFVNELELIFVVAYQRILQLTYVDDLLAAMKRLFIQYFEPFVASFVASLHNIGTIKNAAAEGPSWDFAKAFERWDTLFDKLLKSLEEKAAQDRKSRLRSVVRPVEDVTPPSDEPDTVPSINPDVPQDEQQIARNVQALKSRLRGRGGRRVTRGRADLSSKDSPAESDSDTQSKRKAKAKVQRKWGDEPVTESDMASLDFSSDKPSAGVDIGSHDLESLVDKSSLGHRTSDGLYEVKDWDFSRDKTANDADDAIARALKPLDSRTSGAEGSMGAFSSIFARLTGSKTLTQSDLKPVLDAMKQHLMKKNVAKDIAEKVCEGVGESLIGKKVGGFQTPYNAFRTALSTSLTRILTPKTSTDLLLSIRTKLTAPLPSNQARMPYSITFVGVNGVGKSTNLSKVCFWLIQNGLRVLIAACDTFRSGAVEQLRVHVRNLSMLGVNGSTNSKGRVELFERGYGKDAAAIAREAILHARDNNFDVVLIDTAGRMQDNEPLMRALAKLVSVNNPDKIIFVGEALVGNEAVDQLTKFDRALRDFSSASGAGNGRGIDGMLVTKWDTVDDKVGAALSMTYVTGQPIIFVGCGQTYTDLRQLRVANVVQAILKD
;
A
#
# COMPACT_ATOMS: atom_id res chain seq x y z
N MET A 1 21.03 -28.16 -6.70
CA MET A 1 20.27 -28.77 -7.80
C MET A 1 19.05 -27.90 -8.05
N LEU A 2 18.64 -27.77 -9.30
CA LEU A 2 17.35 -27.17 -9.66
C LEU A 2 16.21 -28.11 -9.24
N ASP A 3 15.08 -27.55 -8.83
CA ASP A 3 13.93 -28.36 -8.41
C ASP A 3 12.85 -28.41 -9.49
N HIS A 4 12.56 -27.27 -10.13
CA HIS A 4 11.51 -27.16 -11.14
C HIS A 4 11.79 -26.08 -12.18
N CYS A 5 11.37 -26.33 -13.42
CA CYS A 5 11.41 -25.38 -14.53
C CYS A 5 10.14 -25.48 -15.38
N SER A 6 9.59 -24.34 -15.82
CA SER A 6 8.39 -24.31 -16.64
C SER A 6 8.40 -23.18 -17.67
N ILE A 7 7.77 -23.42 -18.81
CA ILE A 7 7.46 -22.45 -19.84
C ILE A 7 5.94 -22.40 -19.96
N SER A 8 5.36 -21.23 -19.77
CA SER A 8 3.91 -21.03 -19.82
C SER A 8 3.55 -19.79 -20.64
N HIS A 9 2.35 -19.78 -21.20
CA HIS A 9 1.75 -18.61 -21.80
C HIS A 9 1.12 -17.71 -20.72
N LYS A 10 1.11 -16.39 -20.93
CA LYS A 10 0.53 -15.40 -19.99
C LYS A 10 -0.95 -15.65 -19.66
N GLY A 11 -1.68 -16.36 -20.52
CA GLY A 11 -3.05 -16.81 -20.30
C GLY A 11 -3.19 -18.00 -19.34
N GLY A 12 -2.08 -18.51 -18.78
CA GLY A 12 -2.09 -19.59 -17.79
C GLY A 12 -1.93 -21.00 -18.36
N ILE A 13 -1.71 -21.14 -19.68
CA ILE A 13 -1.47 -22.44 -20.33
C ILE A 13 0.00 -22.83 -20.14
N VAL A 14 0.27 -23.98 -19.53
CA VAL A 14 1.62 -24.53 -19.41
C VAL A 14 1.99 -25.21 -20.73
N LEU A 15 3.04 -24.72 -21.39
CA LEU A 15 3.54 -25.25 -22.65
C LEU A 15 4.52 -26.39 -22.43
N TRP A 16 5.36 -26.26 -21.39
CA TRP A 16 6.33 -27.27 -21.00
C TRP A 16 6.66 -27.12 -19.51
N SER A 17 6.88 -28.23 -18.81
CA SER A 17 7.33 -28.21 -17.41
C SER A 17 8.15 -29.45 -17.09
N ARG A 18 9.17 -29.27 -16.24
CA ARG A 18 10.03 -30.34 -15.77
C ARG A 18 10.36 -30.18 -14.29
N SER A 19 10.19 -31.26 -13.54
CA SER A 19 10.60 -31.35 -12.13
C SER A 19 11.76 -32.33 -11.99
N PHE A 20 12.73 -31.99 -11.16
CA PHE A 20 13.95 -32.80 -10.96
C PHE A 20 13.94 -33.58 -9.65
N THR A 21 12.96 -33.32 -8.78
CA THR A 21 12.73 -34.08 -7.54
C THR A 21 11.27 -34.56 -7.47
N PRO A 22 11.01 -35.74 -6.87
CA PRO A 22 9.65 -36.25 -6.69
C PRO A 22 8.78 -35.26 -5.89
N ASP A 23 9.36 -34.65 -4.85
CA ASP A 23 8.70 -33.64 -4.04
C ASP A 23 8.30 -32.41 -4.88
N ALA A 24 9.19 -31.92 -5.75
CA ALA A 24 8.88 -30.81 -6.66
C ALA A 24 7.82 -31.17 -7.71
N ALA A 25 7.74 -32.42 -8.15
CA ALA A 25 6.68 -32.87 -9.07
C ALA A 25 5.29 -32.84 -8.41
N HIS A 26 5.19 -33.29 -7.17
CA HIS A 26 3.96 -33.20 -6.39
C HIS A 26 3.60 -31.75 -6.03
N LEU A 27 4.59 -30.92 -5.66
CA LEU A 27 4.38 -29.51 -5.36
C LEU A 27 3.94 -28.72 -6.59
N ALA A 28 4.49 -28.99 -7.78
CA ALA A 28 4.18 -28.26 -9.01
C ALA A 28 2.70 -28.37 -9.43
N THR A 29 2.06 -29.50 -9.14
CA THR A 29 0.64 -29.76 -9.43
C THR A 29 -0.30 -29.29 -8.31
N SER A 30 0.24 -28.95 -7.14
CA SER A 30 -0.51 -28.45 -5.99
C SER A 30 -0.83 -26.96 -6.10
N SER A 31 -1.90 -26.53 -5.41
CA SER A 31 -2.20 -25.11 -5.20
C SER A 31 -1.11 -24.37 -4.43
N ALA A 32 -0.26 -25.11 -3.69
CA ALA A 32 0.90 -24.60 -2.97
C ALA A 32 2.18 -24.53 -3.83
N SER A 33 2.11 -24.78 -5.15
CA SER A 33 3.26 -24.68 -6.05
C SER A 33 3.92 -23.30 -5.93
N PRO A 34 5.27 -23.23 -5.82
CA PRO A 34 6.01 -21.98 -5.87
C PRO A 34 5.75 -21.20 -7.17
N VAL A 35 5.53 -21.90 -8.29
CA VAL A 35 5.19 -21.30 -9.58
C VAL A 35 3.77 -20.73 -9.57
N ASN A 36 2.80 -21.45 -8.99
CA ASN A 36 1.43 -20.93 -8.87
C ASN A 36 1.35 -19.74 -7.90
N SER A 37 2.16 -19.76 -6.83
CA SER A 37 2.31 -18.61 -5.92
C SER A 37 2.93 -17.41 -6.65
N LEU A 38 4.00 -17.62 -7.43
CA LEU A 38 4.57 -16.57 -8.29
C LEU A 38 3.52 -16.00 -9.25
N ILE A 39 2.72 -16.87 -9.90
CA ILE A 39 1.70 -16.42 -10.84
C ILE A 39 0.64 -15.57 -10.13
N ARG A 40 0.12 -16.03 -8.98
CA ARG A 40 -0.94 -15.35 -8.22
C ARG A 40 -0.49 -14.06 -7.53
N GLU A 41 0.73 -14.06 -7.01
CA GLU A 41 1.23 -13.00 -6.11
C GLU A 41 2.19 -12.02 -6.80
N ALA A 42 2.91 -12.43 -7.86
CA ALA A 42 3.89 -11.57 -8.54
C ALA A 42 3.50 -11.23 -9.98
N LEU A 43 3.18 -12.24 -10.81
CA LEU A 43 2.98 -12.05 -12.26
C LEU A 43 1.64 -11.44 -12.62
N ILE A 44 0.54 -11.88 -11.99
CA ILE A 44 -0.79 -11.27 -12.17
C ILE A 44 -0.81 -9.85 -11.55
N GLU A 45 -0.06 -9.63 -10.47
CA GLU A 45 -0.03 -8.36 -9.76
C GLU A 45 0.77 -7.28 -10.51
N GLY A 46 1.80 -7.65 -11.30
CA GLY A 46 2.72 -6.70 -11.94
C GLY A 46 3.36 -5.74 -10.93
N ARG A 47 3.49 -6.20 -9.68
CA ARG A 47 4.02 -5.45 -8.53
C ARG A 47 5.49 -5.74 -8.24
N THR A 48 6.13 -6.56 -9.07
CA THR A 48 7.54 -6.92 -8.90
C THR A 48 8.32 -6.50 -10.13
N THR A 49 9.14 -5.47 -9.97
CA THR A 49 10.30 -5.16 -10.84
C THR A 49 11.49 -6.08 -10.54
N GLU A 50 11.41 -6.90 -9.50
CA GLU A 50 12.48 -7.80 -9.08
C GLU A 50 12.34 -9.14 -9.78
N GLU A 51 13.39 -9.62 -10.46
CA GLU A 51 13.45 -10.92 -11.15
C GLU A 51 13.55 -12.13 -10.21
N LYS A 52 13.26 -11.93 -8.92
CA LYS A 52 13.41 -12.95 -7.87
C LYS A 52 12.27 -12.85 -6.86
N TYR A 53 11.66 -13.99 -6.56
CA TYR A 53 10.57 -14.16 -5.59
C TYR A 53 10.94 -15.26 -4.61
N GLU A 54 10.79 -15.01 -3.31
CA GLU A 54 11.12 -15.97 -2.27
C GLU A 54 9.89 -16.33 -1.46
N LYS A 55 9.55 -17.61 -1.39
CA LYS A 55 8.43 -18.10 -0.58
C LYS A 55 8.64 -19.56 -0.18
N ASP A 56 8.27 -19.90 1.06
CA ASP A 56 8.30 -21.25 1.62
C ASP A 56 9.64 -21.98 1.46
N GLY A 57 10.76 -21.23 1.57
CA GLY A 57 12.11 -21.78 1.44
C GLY A 57 12.59 -22.00 0.00
N TYR A 58 11.78 -21.66 -1.00
CA TYR A 58 12.17 -21.65 -2.42
C TYR A 58 12.50 -20.23 -2.89
N ALA A 59 13.47 -20.14 -3.80
CA ALA A 59 13.74 -18.98 -4.63
C ALA A 59 13.24 -19.28 -6.05
N VAL A 60 12.47 -18.36 -6.61
CA VAL A 60 11.89 -18.44 -7.94
C VAL A 60 12.38 -17.26 -8.77
N LYS A 61 12.87 -17.53 -9.98
CA LYS A 61 13.30 -16.53 -10.97
C LYS A 61 12.54 -16.72 -12.28
N TRP A 62 12.34 -15.65 -13.03
CA TRP A 62 11.60 -15.71 -14.29
C TRP A 62 12.09 -14.71 -15.34
N THR A 63 11.74 -14.95 -16.61
CA THR A 63 11.91 -13.99 -17.71
C THR A 63 10.75 -14.06 -18.69
N PHE A 64 10.54 -12.99 -19.46
CA PHE A 64 9.42 -12.85 -20.39
C PHE A 64 9.85 -12.79 -21.85
N VAL A 65 8.94 -13.23 -22.72
CA VAL A 65 8.97 -12.96 -24.16
C VAL A 65 7.63 -12.33 -24.52
N ASN A 66 7.56 -11.00 -24.54
CA ASN A 66 6.30 -10.29 -24.69
C ASN A 66 5.67 -10.44 -26.07
N GLU A 67 6.48 -10.57 -27.13
CA GLU A 67 5.99 -10.74 -28.51
C GLU A 67 5.17 -12.02 -28.69
N LEU A 68 5.54 -13.08 -27.97
CA LEU A 68 4.91 -14.39 -27.98
C LEU A 68 4.11 -14.68 -26.69
N GLU A 69 3.96 -13.68 -25.82
CA GLU A 69 3.27 -13.78 -24.54
C GLU A 69 3.73 -14.96 -23.65
N LEU A 70 5.04 -15.27 -23.65
CA LEU A 70 5.60 -16.38 -22.87
C LEU A 70 6.23 -15.93 -21.55
N ILE A 71 6.21 -16.84 -20.58
CA ILE A 71 6.82 -16.76 -19.26
C ILE A 71 7.71 -17.99 -19.07
N PHE A 72 8.98 -17.76 -18.73
CA PHE A 72 9.94 -18.79 -18.38
C PHE A 72 10.19 -18.70 -16.88
N VAL A 73 10.00 -19.79 -16.14
CA VAL A 73 10.11 -19.82 -14.68
C VAL A 73 11.06 -20.93 -14.25
N VAL A 74 11.90 -20.61 -13.26
CA VAL A 74 12.83 -21.54 -12.62
C VAL A 74 12.68 -21.44 -11.10
N ALA A 75 12.49 -22.57 -10.42
CA ALA A 75 12.39 -22.66 -8.96
C ALA A 75 13.45 -23.60 -8.39
N TYR A 76 14.07 -23.18 -7.28
CA TYR A 76 15.12 -23.92 -6.57
C TYR A 76 15.11 -23.58 -5.07
N GLN A 77 15.61 -24.48 -4.22
CA GLN A 77 15.74 -24.20 -2.78
C GLN A 77 16.59 -22.96 -2.51
N ARG A 78 16.10 -22.06 -1.65
CA ARG A 78 16.75 -20.78 -1.31
C ARG A 78 18.14 -20.95 -0.70
N ILE A 79 18.38 -22.04 0.01
CA ILE A 79 19.69 -22.35 0.61
C ILE A 79 20.78 -22.57 -0.46
N LEU A 80 20.38 -22.86 -1.71
CA LEU A 80 21.27 -23.08 -2.82
C LEU A 80 21.50 -21.75 -3.57
N GLN A 81 22.71 -21.21 -3.49
CA GLN A 81 23.12 -20.08 -4.34
C GLN A 81 23.53 -20.59 -5.73
N LEU A 82 22.55 -20.74 -6.62
CA LEU A 82 22.77 -21.14 -8.01
C LEU A 82 23.04 -19.89 -8.87
N THR A 83 24.31 -19.62 -9.15
CA THR A 83 24.75 -18.46 -9.94
C THR A 83 24.45 -18.56 -11.44
N TYR A 84 24.14 -19.76 -11.94
CA TYR A 84 23.92 -20.03 -13.37
C TYR A 84 22.45 -19.89 -13.80
N VAL A 85 21.53 -19.58 -12.88
CA VAL A 85 20.08 -19.55 -13.18
C VAL A 85 19.73 -18.43 -14.16
N ASP A 86 20.39 -17.28 -14.06
CA ASP A 86 20.13 -16.15 -14.96
C ASP A 86 20.60 -16.46 -16.40
N ASP A 87 21.79 -17.06 -16.51
CA ASP A 87 22.32 -17.57 -17.79
C ASP A 87 21.43 -18.66 -18.38
N LEU A 88 20.90 -19.56 -17.52
CA LEU A 88 19.97 -20.61 -17.93
C LEU A 88 18.69 -20.02 -18.51
N LEU A 89 18.04 -19.07 -17.81
CA LEU A 89 16.84 -18.41 -18.29
C LEU A 89 17.08 -17.67 -19.61
N ALA A 90 18.20 -16.96 -19.73
CA ALA A 90 18.56 -16.25 -20.96
C ALA A 90 18.81 -17.20 -22.14
N ALA A 91 19.52 -18.31 -21.91
CA ALA A 91 19.81 -19.30 -22.94
C ALA A 91 18.56 -20.12 -23.33
N MET A 92 17.73 -20.51 -22.35
CA MET A 92 16.43 -21.13 -22.59
C MET A 92 15.56 -20.26 -23.48
N LYS A 93 15.44 -18.96 -23.15
CA LYS A 93 14.68 -18.00 -23.94
C LYS A 93 15.17 -17.94 -25.38
N ARG A 94 16.49 -17.79 -25.61
CA ARG A 94 17.06 -17.72 -26.97
C ARG A 94 16.80 -18.99 -27.78
N LEU A 95 17.11 -20.16 -27.20
CA LEU A 95 16.97 -21.44 -27.90
C LEU A 95 15.51 -21.77 -28.17
N PHE A 96 14.62 -21.56 -27.20
CA PHE A 96 13.20 -21.87 -27.36
C PHE A 96 12.56 -21.04 -28.49
N ILE A 97 12.85 -19.74 -28.54
CA ILE A 97 12.38 -18.86 -29.62
C ILE A 97 12.95 -19.34 -30.96
N GLN A 98 14.26 -19.58 -31.04
CA GLN A 98 14.92 -19.97 -32.28
C GLN A 98 14.30 -21.21 -32.94
N TYR A 99 13.89 -22.20 -32.15
CA TYR A 99 13.34 -23.45 -32.68
C TYR A 99 11.82 -23.46 -32.82
N PHE A 100 11.09 -22.74 -31.96
CA PHE A 100 9.63 -22.90 -31.84
C PHE A 100 8.82 -21.62 -32.09
N GLU A 101 9.45 -20.49 -32.41
CA GLU A 101 8.77 -19.23 -32.70
C GLU A 101 7.60 -19.36 -33.72
N PRO A 102 7.75 -20.04 -34.88
CA PRO A 102 6.66 -20.14 -35.85
C PRO A 102 5.42 -20.85 -35.30
N PHE A 103 5.62 -21.90 -34.52
CA PHE A 103 4.55 -22.68 -33.90
C PHE A 103 3.85 -21.87 -32.80
N VAL A 104 4.63 -21.25 -31.91
CA VAL A 104 4.09 -20.42 -30.82
C VAL A 104 3.35 -19.20 -31.35
N ALA A 105 3.87 -18.55 -32.40
CA ALA A 105 3.21 -17.41 -33.03
C ALA A 105 1.84 -17.79 -33.62
N SER A 106 1.73 -18.96 -34.26
CA SER A 106 0.46 -19.49 -34.77
C SER A 106 -0.53 -19.79 -33.63
N PHE A 107 -0.04 -20.38 -32.54
CA PHE A 107 -0.83 -20.64 -31.35
C PHE A 107 -1.37 -19.35 -30.71
N VAL A 108 -0.51 -18.35 -30.49
CA VAL A 108 -0.91 -17.05 -29.92
C VAL A 108 -1.89 -16.31 -30.82
N ALA A 109 -1.69 -16.35 -32.14
CA ALA A 109 -2.64 -15.78 -33.11
C ALA A 109 -4.02 -16.47 -33.04
N SER A 110 -4.06 -17.80 -32.88
CA SER A 110 -5.30 -18.55 -32.68
C SER A 110 -6.02 -18.14 -31.39
N LEU A 111 -5.29 -17.96 -30.29
CA LEU A 111 -5.85 -17.50 -29.01
C LEU A 111 -6.46 -16.09 -29.12
N HIS A 112 -5.78 -15.15 -29.79
CA HIS A 112 -6.32 -13.80 -29.98
C HIS A 112 -7.59 -13.77 -30.85
N ASN A 113 -7.68 -14.64 -31.87
CA ASN A 113 -8.86 -14.75 -32.73
C ASN A 113 -10.08 -15.32 -32.00
N ILE A 114 -9.88 -16.24 -31.05
CA ILE A 114 -10.96 -16.79 -30.22
C ILE A 114 -11.60 -15.70 -29.35
N GLY A 115 -10.83 -14.72 -28.89
CA GLY A 115 -11.34 -13.60 -28.09
C GLY A 115 -12.28 -12.64 -28.84
N THR A 116 -12.29 -12.65 -30.17
CA THR A 116 -13.11 -11.74 -30.99
C THR A 116 -14.45 -12.35 -31.43
N ILE A 117 -14.58 -13.68 -31.41
CA ILE A 117 -15.77 -14.40 -31.87
C ILE A 117 -16.51 -14.96 -30.65
N LYS A 118 -17.39 -14.15 -30.05
CA LYS A 118 -18.17 -14.54 -28.86
C LYS A 118 -19.24 -15.61 -29.11
N ASN A 119 -19.40 -16.13 -30.32
CA ASN A 119 -20.42 -17.14 -30.65
C ASN A 119 -19.95 -18.04 -31.80
N ALA A 120 -19.06 -18.98 -31.51
CA ALA A 120 -18.94 -20.20 -32.32
C ALA A 120 -18.48 -21.34 -31.41
N ALA A 121 -19.41 -22.23 -31.07
CA ALA A 121 -19.05 -23.58 -30.69
C ALA A 121 -18.41 -24.22 -31.94
N ALA A 122 -17.08 -24.29 -31.96
CA ALA A 122 -16.32 -24.99 -32.98
C ALA A 122 -15.07 -25.55 -32.31
N GLU A 123 -14.85 -26.85 -32.52
CA GLU A 123 -13.63 -27.57 -32.16
C GLU A 123 -12.41 -26.75 -32.57
N GLY A 124 -11.74 -26.14 -31.59
CA GLY A 124 -10.47 -25.48 -31.82
C GLY A 124 -9.40 -26.51 -32.20
N PRO A 125 -8.34 -26.12 -32.93
CA PRO A 125 -7.24 -27.02 -33.22
C PRO A 125 -6.70 -27.65 -31.92
N SER A 126 -6.62 -28.98 -31.89
CA SER A 126 -5.95 -29.72 -30.81
C SER A 126 -4.45 -29.44 -30.91
N TRP A 127 -3.94 -28.61 -30.02
CA TRP A 127 -2.51 -28.30 -29.92
C TRP A 127 -1.80 -29.41 -29.14
N ASP A 128 -1.05 -30.26 -29.81
CA ASP A 128 -0.21 -31.28 -29.18
C ASP A 128 1.19 -30.70 -28.88
N PHE A 129 1.32 -30.10 -27.70
CA PHE A 129 2.58 -29.51 -27.23
C PHE A 129 3.66 -30.57 -26.98
N ALA A 130 3.29 -31.79 -26.56
CA ALA A 130 4.25 -32.85 -26.27
C ALA A 130 4.99 -33.28 -27.54
N LYS A 131 4.25 -33.43 -28.65
CA LYS A 131 4.84 -33.72 -29.96
C LYS A 131 5.58 -32.52 -30.54
N ALA A 132 5.04 -31.31 -30.38
CA ALA A 132 5.68 -30.10 -30.88
C ALA A 132 7.04 -29.83 -30.22
N PHE A 133 7.19 -30.18 -28.94
CA PHE A 133 8.40 -29.93 -28.14
C PHE A 133 9.25 -31.19 -27.87
N GLU A 134 9.06 -32.29 -28.60
CA GLU A 134 9.76 -33.58 -28.36
C GLU A 134 11.30 -33.44 -28.33
N ARG A 135 11.85 -32.51 -29.12
CA ARG A 135 13.30 -32.24 -29.16
C ARG A 135 13.78 -31.33 -28.03
N TRP A 136 12.88 -30.62 -27.37
CA TRP A 136 13.22 -29.61 -26.36
C TRP A 136 13.88 -30.23 -25.13
N ASP A 137 13.39 -31.38 -24.65
CA ASP A 137 13.95 -32.03 -23.46
C ASP A 137 15.44 -32.35 -23.61
N THR A 138 15.84 -32.87 -24.79
CA THR A 138 17.24 -33.20 -25.08
C THR A 138 18.14 -31.97 -25.19
N LEU A 139 17.61 -30.86 -25.72
CA LEU A 139 18.33 -29.59 -25.83
C LEU A 139 18.48 -28.93 -24.46
N PHE A 140 17.41 -28.95 -23.67
CA PHE A 140 17.40 -28.45 -22.31
C PHE A 140 18.41 -29.20 -21.44
N ASP A 141 18.49 -30.53 -21.53
CA ASP A 141 19.46 -31.34 -20.77
C ASP A 141 20.90 -31.01 -21.11
N LYS A 142 21.22 -30.85 -22.40
CA LYS A 142 22.56 -30.43 -22.84
C LYS A 142 22.91 -29.04 -22.33
N LEU A 143 21.96 -28.11 -22.41
CA LEU A 143 22.13 -26.74 -21.91
C LEU A 143 22.39 -26.74 -20.41
N LEU A 144 21.52 -27.39 -19.63
CA LEU A 144 21.62 -27.44 -18.19
C LEU A 144 22.96 -28.03 -17.75
N LYS A 145 23.35 -29.16 -18.35
CA LYS A 145 24.64 -29.82 -18.06
C LYS A 145 25.83 -28.90 -18.35
N SER A 146 25.83 -28.20 -19.48
CA SER A 146 26.92 -27.29 -19.83
C SER A 146 27.07 -26.13 -18.85
N LEU A 147 25.96 -25.58 -18.34
CA LEU A 147 25.95 -24.49 -17.38
C LEU A 147 26.35 -24.96 -15.98
N GLU A 148 25.93 -26.16 -15.57
CA GLU A 148 26.36 -26.77 -14.31
C GLU A 148 27.84 -27.10 -14.31
N GLU A 149 28.38 -27.62 -15.43
CA GLU A 149 29.81 -27.87 -15.60
C GLU A 149 30.64 -26.58 -15.55
N LYS A 150 30.18 -25.52 -16.25
CA LYS A 150 30.81 -24.20 -16.21
C LYS A 150 30.81 -23.61 -14.80
N ALA A 151 29.68 -23.67 -14.10
CA ALA A 151 29.56 -23.20 -12.72
C ALA A 151 30.45 -24.01 -11.75
N ALA A 152 30.59 -25.32 -11.97
CA ALA A 152 31.49 -26.17 -11.19
C ALA A 152 32.97 -25.86 -11.46
N GLN A 153 33.35 -25.53 -12.70
CA GLN A 153 34.69 -25.07 -13.05
C GLN A 153 35.01 -23.72 -12.40
N ASP A 154 34.07 -22.77 -12.40
CA ASP A 154 34.23 -21.46 -11.75
C ASP A 154 34.37 -21.56 -10.23
N ARG A 155 33.69 -22.52 -9.59
CA ARG A 155 33.91 -22.82 -8.17
C ARG A 155 35.30 -23.40 -7.92
N LYS A 156 35.76 -24.31 -8.79
CA LYS A 156 37.09 -24.92 -8.67
C LYS A 156 38.22 -23.93 -8.93
N SER A 157 38.05 -22.98 -9.85
CA SER A 157 39.06 -21.94 -10.13
C SER A 157 39.19 -20.93 -8.99
N ARG A 158 38.07 -20.51 -8.37
CA ARG A 158 38.07 -19.66 -7.17
C ARG A 158 38.71 -20.33 -5.95
N LEU A 159 38.66 -21.66 -5.86
CA LEU A 159 39.33 -22.42 -4.80
C LEU A 159 40.82 -22.66 -5.07
N ARG A 160 41.26 -22.62 -6.33
CA ARG A 160 42.68 -22.84 -6.72
C ARG A 160 43.55 -21.58 -6.68
N SER A 161 42.99 -20.37 -6.63
CA SER A 161 43.77 -19.11 -6.61
C SER A 161 44.39 -18.77 -5.25
N VAL A 162 44.47 -19.72 -4.32
CA VAL A 162 45.18 -19.58 -3.03
C VAL A 162 46.35 -20.57 -3.01
N VAL A 163 47.40 -20.29 -3.75
CA VAL A 163 48.72 -20.94 -3.58
C VAL A 163 49.76 -19.83 -3.60
N ARG A 164 50.37 -19.55 -2.44
CA ARG A 164 51.59 -18.74 -2.33
C ARG A 164 52.78 -19.58 -2.81
N PRO A 165 53.76 -19.01 -3.54
CA PRO A 165 54.98 -19.75 -3.86
C PRO A 165 55.81 -19.95 -2.59
N VAL A 166 56.37 -21.16 -2.45
CA VAL A 166 57.38 -21.53 -1.46
C VAL A 166 58.71 -21.50 -2.21
N GLU A 167 59.66 -20.65 -1.78
CA GLU A 167 61.05 -20.68 -2.24
C GLU A 167 61.93 -21.45 -1.24
N ASP A 168 62.82 -22.27 -1.79
CA ASP A 168 63.81 -23.11 -1.10
C ASP A 168 64.97 -22.30 -0.50
N VAL A 169 65.48 -22.75 0.65
CA VAL A 169 66.55 -22.10 1.43
C VAL A 169 67.90 -22.83 1.24
N THR A 170 68.97 -22.07 0.98
CA THR A 170 70.38 -22.45 1.28
C THR A 170 71.18 -21.22 1.79
N PRO A 171 72.30 -21.42 2.55
CA PRO A 171 72.63 -20.67 3.78
C PRO A 171 73.62 -19.48 3.62
N PRO A 172 73.85 -18.67 4.68
CA PRO A 172 74.32 -17.29 4.59
C PRO A 172 75.84 -17.12 4.85
N SER A 173 76.41 -16.02 4.34
CA SER A 173 77.75 -15.54 4.70
C SER A 173 77.72 -14.06 5.08
N ASP A 174 78.27 -13.79 6.27
CA ASP A 174 78.86 -12.57 6.82
C ASP A 174 78.00 -11.31 7.02
N GLU A 175 77.65 -11.11 8.31
CA GLU A 175 77.43 -9.93 9.15
C GLU A 175 77.47 -8.48 8.57
N PRO A 176 76.94 -7.45 9.30
CA PRO A 176 76.23 -7.50 10.59
C PRO A 176 74.85 -6.83 10.54
N ASP A 177 73.87 -7.42 11.22
CA ASP A 177 73.09 -6.64 12.17
C ASP A 177 72.49 -7.59 13.21
N THR A 178 72.77 -7.24 14.46
CA THR A 178 72.62 -8.05 15.65
C THR A 178 71.16 -8.21 16.05
N VAL A 179 70.65 -9.43 15.90
CA VAL A 179 69.58 -10.06 16.71
C VAL A 179 70.22 -10.46 18.08
N PRO A 180 69.54 -10.92 19.16
CA PRO A 180 68.12 -11.30 19.28
C PRO A 180 67.45 -11.11 20.67
N SER A 181 66.26 -11.72 20.79
CA SER A 181 65.57 -12.23 21.99
C SER A 181 64.59 -11.26 22.66
N ILE A 182 63.28 -11.54 22.61
CA ILE A 182 62.50 -12.50 23.43
C ILE A 182 62.42 -12.07 24.89
N ASN A 183 61.16 -12.01 25.36
CA ASN A 183 60.66 -11.91 26.73
C ASN A 183 60.59 -10.47 27.31
N PRO A 184 59.88 -10.29 28.44
CA PRO A 184 58.49 -9.83 28.54
C PRO A 184 58.47 -8.44 29.23
N ASP A 185 57.29 -7.95 29.61
CA ASP A 185 57.05 -6.78 30.47
C ASP A 185 57.08 -5.35 29.86
N VAL A 186 55.85 -4.77 29.80
CA VAL A 186 55.45 -3.40 30.25
C VAL A 186 55.92 -2.18 29.41
N PRO A 187 55.22 -1.01 29.35
CA PRO A 187 53.81 -0.66 29.64
C PRO A 187 53.07 -0.12 28.40
N GLN A 188 51.74 -0.32 28.32
CA GLN A 188 50.90 0.58 27.55
C GLN A 188 50.89 1.93 28.25
N ASP A 189 51.36 2.98 27.59
CA ASP A 189 51.38 4.36 28.10
C ASP A 189 49.99 4.77 28.63
N GLU A 190 49.84 4.75 29.96
CA GLU A 190 48.68 5.27 30.67
C GLU A 190 48.43 6.75 30.30
N GLN A 191 49.48 7.48 29.89
CA GLN A 191 49.38 8.87 29.44
C GLN A 191 48.72 9.01 28.07
N GLN A 192 48.89 8.03 27.17
CA GLN A 192 48.26 8.02 25.84
C GLN A 192 46.75 7.72 25.98
N ILE A 193 46.41 6.78 26.86
CA ILE A 193 45.02 6.43 27.19
C ILE A 193 44.36 7.58 27.97
N ALA A 194 45.06 8.21 28.92
CA ALA A 194 44.56 9.36 29.66
C ALA A 194 44.29 10.57 28.75
N ARG A 195 45.17 10.88 27.78
CA ARG A 195 44.92 11.95 26.80
C ARG A 195 43.71 11.65 25.92
N ASN A 196 43.57 10.42 25.45
CA ASN A 196 42.46 10.03 24.58
C ASN A 196 41.12 10.03 25.35
N VAL A 197 41.12 9.60 26.61
CA VAL A 197 39.94 9.66 27.50
C VAL A 197 39.59 11.09 27.89
N GLN A 198 40.58 11.97 28.12
CA GLN A 198 40.36 13.38 28.47
C GLN A 198 39.87 14.19 27.26
N ALA A 199 40.33 13.86 26.05
CA ALA A 199 39.83 14.42 24.79
C ALA A 199 38.38 13.97 24.48
N LEU A 200 37.99 12.75 24.88
CA LEU A 200 36.60 12.30 24.80
C LEU A 200 35.72 12.98 25.86
N LYS A 201 36.22 13.14 27.10
CA LYS A 201 35.51 13.80 28.21
C LYS A 201 35.28 15.30 27.97
N SER A 202 36.19 15.99 27.27
CA SER A 202 36.04 17.41 26.93
C SER A 202 35.02 17.63 25.82
N ARG A 203 34.87 16.68 24.87
CA ARG A 203 33.81 16.72 23.85
C ARG A 203 32.42 16.39 24.39
N LEU A 204 32.32 15.53 25.41
CA LEU A 204 31.06 15.18 26.06
C LEU A 204 30.57 16.21 27.10
N ARG A 205 31.45 17.09 27.61
CA ARG A 205 31.10 18.15 28.58
C ARG A 205 30.62 19.47 27.96
N GLY A 206 30.51 19.57 26.63
CA GLY A 206 30.12 20.79 25.93
C GLY A 206 28.62 20.99 25.67
N ARG A 207 27.73 20.08 26.10
CA ARG A 207 26.29 20.20 25.78
C ARG A 207 25.40 19.70 26.92
N GLY A 208 25.29 20.51 27.97
CA GLY A 208 24.38 20.28 29.10
C GLY A 208 24.59 21.34 30.18
N GLY A 209 23.57 22.16 30.41
CA GLY A 209 23.66 23.45 31.11
C GLY A 209 24.13 23.42 32.56
N ARG A 210 24.46 24.61 33.07
CA ARG A 210 24.51 24.86 34.50
C ARG A 210 23.90 26.21 34.85
N ARG A 211 22.91 26.12 35.72
CA ARG A 211 22.21 27.16 36.48
C ARG A 211 22.96 27.35 37.81
N VAL A 212 23.39 28.56 38.16
CA VAL A 212 23.60 29.05 39.56
C VAL A 212 23.52 30.60 39.51
N THR A 213 22.47 31.26 40.00
CA THR A 213 22.20 31.82 41.35
C THR A 213 23.02 33.06 41.79
N ARG A 214 22.25 34.12 42.12
CA ARG A 214 22.43 35.24 43.08
C ARG A 214 23.29 36.47 42.71
N GLY A 215 22.65 37.65 42.81
CA GLY A 215 23.30 38.95 43.03
C GLY A 215 22.39 40.14 42.70
N ARG A 216 22.03 40.92 43.72
CA ARG A 216 21.07 42.04 43.73
C ARG A 216 21.86 43.36 43.66
N ALA A 217 21.45 44.33 42.83
CA ALA A 217 21.71 45.76 43.03
C ALA A 217 20.83 46.62 42.10
N ASP A 218 20.16 47.59 42.71
CA ASP A 218 19.50 48.75 42.10
C ASP A 218 20.43 49.55 41.19
N LEU A 219 19.88 50.25 40.19
CA LEU A 219 20.03 51.71 40.04
C LEU A 219 19.21 52.25 38.85
N SER A 220 18.57 53.38 39.13
CA SER A 220 17.74 54.26 38.32
C SER A 220 18.43 54.91 37.11
N SER A 221 17.65 55.28 36.08
CA SER A 221 17.38 56.68 35.65
C SER A 221 17.25 56.90 34.13
N LYS A 222 16.34 57.83 33.78
CA LYS A 222 16.19 58.67 32.56
C LYS A 222 15.49 58.07 31.33
N ASP A 223 14.26 58.52 31.02
CA ASP A 223 13.88 59.67 30.14
C ASP A 223 14.09 59.32 28.65
N SER A 224 13.17 59.48 27.68
CA SER A 224 12.00 60.34 27.48
C SER A 224 11.22 59.85 26.21
N PRO A 225 10.10 60.49 25.78
CA PRO A 225 8.92 59.83 25.20
C PRO A 225 8.82 59.87 23.66
N ALA A 226 7.83 59.15 23.12
CA ALA A 226 7.33 59.39 21.76
C ALA A 226 5.79 59.50 21.77
N GLU A 227 5.34 60.44 20.96
CA GLU A 227 4.07 61.14 20.97
C GLU A 227 2.86 60.32 20.50
N SER A 228 1.71 60.83 20.93
CA SER A 228 0.35 60.52 20.51
C SER A 228 0.07 60.87 19.05
N ASP A 229 -0.78 60.06 18.40
CA ASP A 229 -1.80 60.64 17.53
C ASP A 229 -3.12 59.84 17.57
N SER A 230 -4.19 60.60 17.81
CA SER A 230 -5.63 60.35 17.67
C SER A 230 -6.01 59.97 16.23
N ASP A 231 -7.15 59.40 15.82
CA ASP A 231 -8.54 59.20 16.27
C ASP A 231 -9.05 58.02 15.39
N THR A 232 -9.98 57.13 15.74
CA THR A 232 -11.43 57.35 15.56
C THR A 232 -12.24 56.13 16.05
N GLN A 233 -13.20 56.40 16.94
CA GLN A 233 -14.52 55.79 17.21
C GLN A 233 -14.75 54.28 17.50
N SER A 234 -15.48 54.10 18.60
CA SER A 234 -15.93 52.89 19.28
C SER A 234 -17.18 52.21 18.67
N LYS A 235 -17.20 50.86 18.64
CA LYS A 235 -18.11 49.99 19.45
C LYS A 235 -18.24 48.57 18.85
N ARG A 236 -17.69 47.58 19.57
CA ARG A 236 -18.40 46.39 20.10
C ARG A 236 -17.46 45.69 21.08
N LYS A 237 -17.77 45.76 22.38
CA LYS A 237 -17.00 45.07 23.44
C LYS A 237 -17.08 43.56 23.22
N ALA A 238 -16.02 42.95 22.70
CA ALA A 238 -15.80 41.53 22.83
C ALA A 238 -15.57 41.21 24.32
N LYS A 239 -16.28 40.23 24.86
CA LYS A 239 -16.00 39.68 26.20
C LYS A 239 -14.52 39.33 26.26
N ALA A 240 -13.78 39.96 27.18
CA ALA A 240 -12.39 39.63 27.43
C ALA A 240 -12.29 38.14 27.76
N LYS A 241 -11.54 37.37 26.97
CA LYS A 241 -11.19 35.98 27.29
C LYS A 241 -10.21 36.00 28.48
N VAL A 242 -10.76 36.13 29.67
CA VAL A 242 -10.02 36.02 30.94
C VAL A 242 -10.01 34.55 31.32
N GLN A 243 -9.18 33.74 30.68
CA GLN A 243 -8.73 32.45 31.23
C GLN A 243 -7.57 31.89 30.39
N ARG A 244 -6.46 32.63 30.41
CA ARG A 244 -5.17 32.07 30.02
C ARG A 244 -4.20 32.29 31.16
N LYS A 245 -4.16 31.33 32.09
CA LYS A 245 -3.10 31.26 33.10
C LYS A 245 -1.90 30.56 32.45
N TRP A 246 -0.80 31.27 32.28
CA TRP A 246 0.50 30.65 32.01
C TRP A 246 1.27 30.65 33.33
N GLY A 247 1.43 29.48 33.95
CA GLY A 247 2.17 29.30 35.19
C GLY A 247 2.29 27.83 35.59
N ASP A 248 3.32 27.49 36.37
CA ASP A 248 3.61 26.13 36.87
C ASP A 248 2.71 25.71 38.06
N GLU A 249 1.54 26.34 38.23
CA GLU A 249 0.61 25.98 39.30
C GLU A 249 -0.21 24.74 38.91
N PRO A 250 -0.36 23.75 39.81
CA PRO A 250 -1.18 22.57 39.55
C PRO A 250 -2.64 22.98 39.35
N VAL A 251 -3.25 22.48 38.27
CA VAL A 251 -4.64 22.77 37.90
C VAL A 251 -5.57 22.27 39.02
N THR A 252 -6.41 23.16 39.56
CA THR A 252 -7.35 22.81 40.63
C THR A 252 -8.55 22.04 40.09
N GLU A 253 -9.22 21.24 40.93
CA GLU A 253 -10.47 20.55 40.53
C GLU A 253 -11.56 21.52 40.07
N SER A 254 -11.63 22.73 40.65
CA SER A 254 -12.53 23.79 40.18
C SER A 254 -12.16 24.32 38.80
N ASP A 255 -10.87 24.45 38.49
CA ASP A 255 -10.42 24.86 37.15
C ASP A 255 -10.76 23.77 36.13
N MET A 256 -10.53 22.49 36.46
CA MET A 256 -10.90 21.36 35.61
C MET A 256 -12.42 21.30 35.37
N ALA A 257 -13.23 21.47 36.42
CA ALA A 257 -14.68 21.49 36.31
C ALA A 257 -15.21 22.70 35.51
N SER A 258 -14.52 23.84 35.54
CA SER A 258 -14.90 25.01 34.74
C SER A 258 -14.59 24.85 33.24
N LEU A 259 -13.60 24.00 32.93
CA LEU A 259 -13.20 23.65 31.56
C LEU A 259 -13.85 22.37 31.07
N ASP A 260 -14.64 21.72 31.91
CA ASP A 260 -15.40 20.52 31.59
C ASP A 260 -16.71 20.87 30.91
N PHE A 261 -16.66 20.93 29.58
CA PHE A 261 -17.84 21.11 28.71
C PHE A 261 -18.59 19.80 28.44
N SER A 262 -18.23 18.69 29.11
CA SER A 262 -18.85 17.38 28.87
C SER A 262 -20.13 17.16 29.69
N SER A 263 -20.38 17.99 30.71
CA SER A 263 -21.55 17.87 31.60
C SER A 263 -22.77 18.68 31.13
N ASP A 264 -23.92 18.01 31.07
CA ASP A 264 -25.24 18.62 30.87
C ASP A 264 -25.68 19.37 32.13
N LYS A 265 -25.15 20.58 32.36
CA LYS A 265 -25.83 21.53 33.25
C LYS A 265 -26.88 22.28 32.43
N PRO A 266 -28.17 22.24 32.82
CA PRO A 266 -29.18 23.10 32.21
C PRO A 266 -28.91 24.52 32.70
N SER A 267 -28.05 25.25 32.00
CA SER A 267 -27.95 26.69 32.19
C SER A 267 -29.23 27.29 31.63
N ALA A 268 -30.01 27.90 32.51
CA ALA A 268 -31.26 28.55 32.17
C ALA A 268 -31.08 29.48 30.96
N GLY A 269 -31.76 29.15 29.85
CA GLY A 269 -32.01 30.08 28.75
C GLY A 269 -31.11 30.00 27.52
N VAL A 270 -30.32 28.96 27.31
CA VAL A 270 -29.73 28.69 25.98
C VAL A 270 -30.27 27.38 25.46
N ASP A 271 -31.29 27.46 24.59
CA ASP A 271 -31.69 26.35 23.73
C ASP A 271 -30.50 25.99 22.82
N ILE A 272 -29.64 25.08 23.28
CA ILE A 272 -28.78 24.26 22.41
C ILE A 272 -29.69 23.15 21.84
N GLY A 273 -30.81 23.56 21.25
CA GLY A 273 -31.87 22.70 20.77
C GLY A 273 -31.75 22.51 19.27
N SER A 274 -31.59 21.27 18.81
CA SER A 274 -31.79 20.77 17.43
C SER A 274 -30.99 21.38 16.26
N HIS A 275 -30.60 22.65 16.30
CA HIS A 275 -30.04 23.39 15.18
C HIS A 275 -28.59 23.01 14.83
N ASP A 276 -27.80 22.48 15.78
CA ASP A 276 -26.40 22.11 15.53
C ASP A 276 -26.22 20.65 15.07
N LEU A 277 -27.22 19.79 15.26
CA LEU A 277 -27.15 18.40 14.77
C LEU A 277 -27.36 18.30 13.25
N GLU A 278 -28.17 19.20 12.68
CA GLU A 278 -28.35 19.27 11.23
C GLU A 278 -27.05 19.68 10.51
N SER A 279 -26.16 20.44 11.16
CA SER A 279 -24.86 20.83 10.59
C SER A 279 -23.88 19.65 10.47
N LEU A 280 -24.08 18.60 11.28
CA LEU A 280 -23.27 17.37 11.27
C LEU A 280 -23.68 16.37 10.19
N VAL A 281 -24.82 16.61 9.52
CA VAL A 281 -25.36 15.77 8.45
C VAL A 281 -25.65 16.65 7.24
N ASP A 282 -24.73 16.68 6.28
CA ASP A 282 -24.98 17.36 5.02
C ASP A 282 -25.90 16.49 4.15
N LYS A 283 -27.19 16.87 4.11
CA LYS A 283 -28.26 16.20 3.35
C LYS A 283 -27.92 16.07 1.86
N SER A 284 -27.17 17.02 1.27
CA SER A 284 -26.77 16.98 -0.15
C SER A 284 -25.69 15.93 -0.43
N SER A 285 -25.00 15.53 0.63
CA SER A 285 -23.85 14.63 0.62
C SER A 285 -24.25 13.21 1.07
N LEU A 286 -25.53 12.96 1.36
CA LEU A 286 -26.03 11.63 1.67
C LEU A 286 -25.88 10.70 0.45
N GLY A 287 -25.60 9.43 0.73
CA GLY A 287 -25.70 8.35 -0.23
C GLY A 287 -27.13 8.00 -0.61
N HIS A 288 -27.30 6.87 -1.29
CA HIS A 288 -28.59 6.40 -1.80
C HIS A 288 -28.99 5.08 -1.12
N ARG A 289 -30.30 4.77 -1.13
CA ARG A 289 -30.79 3.46 -0.70
C ARG A 289 -31.07 2.59 -1.92
N THR A 290 -30.59 1.35 -1.89
CA THR A 290 -30.88 0.36 -2.93
C THR A 290 -32.33 -0.13 -2.84
N SER A 291 -32.81 -0.85 -3.85
CA SER A 291 -34.12 -1.50 -3.85
C SER A 291 -34.34 -2.40 -2.63
N ASP A 292 -33.24 -2.97 -2.12
CA ASP A 292 -33.23 -3.90 -1.00
C ASP A 292 -33.20 -3.18 0.36
N GLY A 293 -33.30 -1.84 0.35
CA GLY A 293 -33.32 -0.98 1.52
C GLY A 293 -31.95 -0.67 2.14
N LEU A 294 -30.85 -1.17 1.53
CA LEU A 294 -29.48 -0.96 1.98
C LEU A 294 -29.04 0.48 1.72
N TYR A 295 -28.41 1.12 2.70
CA TYR A 295 -27.82 2.45 2.53
C TYR A 295 -26.38 2.34 2.02
N GLU A 296 -26.16 2.80 0.80
CA GLU A 296 -24.86 2.89 0.16
C GLU A 296 -24.37 4.34 0.17
N VAL A 297 -23.14 4.55 0.63
CA VAL A 297 -22.50 5.86 0.56
C VAL A 297 -22.33 6.28 -0.91
N LYS A 298 -22.33 7.59 -1.15
CA LYS A 298 -22.08 8.11 -2.50
C LYS A 298 -20.69 7.73 -2.98
N ASP A 299 -20.55 7.51 -4.28
CA ASP A 299 -19.23 7.37 -4.90
C ASP A 299 -18.49 8.72 -4.92
N TRP A 300 -17.17 8.66 -4.78
CA TRP A 300 -16.36 9.83 -5.10
C TRP A 300 -16.33 10.04 -6.61
N ASP A 301 -16.72 11.22 -7.05
CA ASP A 301 -16.74 11.62 -8.46
C ASP A 301 -15.89 12.87 -8.66
N PHE A 302 -14.92 12.77 -9.56
CA PHE A 302 -14.05 13.88 -9.96
C PHE A 302 -14.74 14.85 -10.94
N SER A 303 -15.95 14.53 -11.40
CA SER A 303 -16.71 15.26 -12.43
C SER A 303 -17.42 16.51 -11.91
N ARG A 304 -17.03 17.05 -10.75
CA ARG A 304 -17.55 18.35 -10.26
C ARG A 304 -17.14 19.54 -11.14
N ASP A 305 -16.22 19.35 -12.09
CA ASP A 305 -16.04 20.26 -13.23
C ASP A 305 -17.01 19.92 -14.36
N LYS A 306 -18.04 20.76 -14.52
CA LYS A 306 -19.05 20.74 -15.59
C LYS A 306 -18.49 20.97 -17.02
N THR A 307 -17.22 20.68 -17.27
CA THR A 307 -16.59 20.75 -18.59
C THR A 307 -16.25 19.37 -19.16
N ALA A 308 -16.52 18.29 -18.43
CA ALA A 308 -16.17 16.92 -18.84
C ALA A 308 -17.15 16.25 -19.83
N ASN A 309 -18.24 16.92 -20.22
CA ASN A 309 -19.14 16.38 -21.26
C ASN A 309 -18.49 16.40 -22.67
N ASP A 310 -17.36 17.09 -22.86
CA ASP A 310 -16.68 17.11 -24.17
C ASP A 310 -15.71 15.94 -24.37
N ALA A 311 -15.24 15.26 -23.31
CA ALA A 311 -14.25 14.19 -23.43
C ALA A 311 -14.86 12.86 -23.88
N ASP A 312 -16.03 12.50 -23.33
CA ASP A 312 -16.78 11.32 -23.76
C ASP A 312 -17.39 11.53 -25.16
N ASP A 313 -17.75 12.76 -25.50
CA ASP A 313 -18.25 13.12 -26.84
C ASP A 313 -17.13 13.16 -27.90
N ALA A 314 -15.88 13.43 -27.50
CA ALA A 314 -14.71 13.33 -28.38
C ALA A 314 -14.35 11.87 -28.73
N ILE A 315 -14.47 10.95 -27.77
CA ILE A 315 -14.26 9.50 -28.01
C ILE A 315 -15.41 8.93 -28.84
N ALA A 316 -16.66 9.35 -28.58
CA ALA A 316 -17.82 8.97 -29.39
C ALA A 316 -17.78 9.54 -30.82
N ARG A 317 -17.27 10.77 -31.01
CA ARG A 317 -17.01 11.35 -32.35
C ARG A 317 -15.87 10.67 -33.09
N ALA A 318 -14.85 10.18 -32.38
CA ALA A 318 -13.76 9.39 -32.97
C ALA A 318 -14.18 7.97 -33.39
N LEU A 319 -15.30 7.46 -32.87
CA LEU A 319 -15.84 6.12 -33.13
C LEU A 319 -17.00 6.08 -34.14
N LYS A 320 -17.43 7.23 -34.70
CA LYS A 320 -18.41 7.23 -35.80
C LYS A 320 -17.72 6.93 -37.14
N PRO A 321 -18.21 5.95 -37.92
CA PRO A 321 -17.75 5.77 -39.30
C PRO A 321 -18.10 7.02 -40.11
N LEU A 322 -17.10 7.65 -40.73
CA LEU A 322 -17.32 8.74 -41.67
C LEU A 322 -17.80 8.17 -43.01
N ASP A 323 -19.12 8.16 -43.21
CA ASP A 323 -19.73 7.93 -44.53
C ASP A 323 -19.91 9.27 -45.29
N SER A 324 -19.21 9.33 -46.42
CA SER A 324 -19.44 10.12 -47.64
C SER A 324 -19.87 11.60 -47.54
N ARG A 325 -19.00 12.49 -48.03
CA ARG A 325 -19.34 13.47 -49.09
C ARG A 325 -18.09 14.07 -49.75
N THR A 326 -18.02 13.84 -51.05
CA THR A 326 -17.09 14.34 -52.07
C THR A 326 -17.18 15.86 -52.28
N SER A 327 -16.02 16.52 -52.46
CA SER A 327 -15.66 17.29 -53.68
C SER A 327 -14.41 18.16 -53.50
N GLY A 328 -13.46 18.10 -54.44
CA GLY A 328 -12.49 19.18 -54.70
C GLY A 328 -11.02 18.75 -54.73
N ALA A 329 -10.48 18.58 -55.94
CA ALA A 329 -9.05 18.40 -56.26
C ALA A 329 -8.22 19.64 -55.84
N GLU A 330 -6.92 19.60 -55.59
CA GLU A 330 -5.80 19.22 -56.46
C GLU A 330 -4.49 19.28 -55.64
N GLY A 331 -3.49 18.46 -55.98
CA GLY A 331 -2.08 18.75 -55.66
C GLY A 331 -1.40 17.92 -54.57
N SER A 332 -0.69 16.87 -55.01
CA SER A 332 0.60 16.35 -54.50
C SER A 332 0.62 14.83 -54.33
N MET A 333 0.90 14.13 -55.44
CA MET A 333 1.16 12.68 -55.45
C MET A 333 2.51 12.26 -54.83
N GLY A 334 3.21 13.16 -54.13
CA GLY A 334 4.47 12.85 -53.42
C GLY A 334 4.32 12.54 -51.93
N ALA A 335 3.23 12.98 -51.29
CA ALA A 335 3.03 12.86 -49.84
C ALA A 335 2.13 11.68 -49.43
N PHE A 336 1.34 11.14 -50.35
CA PHE A 336 0.43 10.03 -50.04
C PHE A 336 1.12 8.66 -50.02
N SER A 337 2.21 8.45 -50.76
CA SER A 337 2.95 7.18 -50.75
C SER A 337 3.70 6.92 -49.43
N SER A 338 4.18 7.98 -48.77
CA SER A 338 4.87 7.90 -47.47
C SER A 338 3.89 7.72 -46.29
N ILE A 339 2.65 8.18 -46.44
CA ILE A 339 1.55 7.94 -45.49
C ILE A 339 0.96 6.53 -45.69
N PHE A 340 0.80 6.07 -46.93
CA PHE A 340 0.32 4.70 -47.23
C PHE A 340 1.33 3.62 -46.81
N ALA A 341 2.64 3.90 -46.91
CA ALA A 341 3.69 3.01 -46.40
C ALA A 341 3.73 2.94 -44.85
N ARG A 342 3.25 3.99 -44.16
CA ARG A 342 3.07 4.00 -42.69
C ARG A 342 1.77 3.35 -42.24
N LEU A 343 0.80 3.17 -43.14
CA LEU A 343 -0.54 2.66 -42.85
C LEU A 343 -0.60 1.13 -42.72
N THR A 344 0.35 0.40 -43.29
CA THR A 344 0.36 -1.07 -43.33
C THR A 344 1.39 -1.70 -42.38
N GLY A 345 2.25 -0.90 -41.76
CA GLY A 345 3.32 -1.38 -40.87
C GLY A 345 2.92 -1.36 -39.41
N SER A 346 2.59 -2.50 -38.83
CA SER A 346 2.60 -2.67 -37.38
C SER A 346 4.03 -2.39 -36.88
N LYS A 347 4.25 -1.25 -36.20
CA LYS A 347 5.57 -0.92 -35.65
C LYS A 347 5.79 -1.72 -34.36
N THR A 348 6.95 -2.37 -34.24
CA THR A 348 7.40 -2.97 -32.98
C THR A 348 7.98 -1.87 -32.09
N LEU A 349 7.51 -1.79 -30.85
CA LEU A 349 8.02 -0.81 -29.89
C LEU A 349 9.41 -1.22 -29.38
N THR A 350 10.39 -0.34 -29.55
CA THR A 350 11.74 -0.50 -29.03
C THR A 350 11.93 0.28 -27.73
N GLN A 351 12.99 -0.04 -26.98
CA GLN A 351 13.30 0.65 -25.73
C GLN A 351 13.62 2.15 -25.94
N SER A 352 14.24 2.51 -27.06
CA SER A 352 14.56 3.90 -27.40
C SER A 352 13.30 4.74 -27.62
N ASP A 353 12.27 4.16 -28.22
CA ASP A 353 11.01 4.83 -28.51
C ASP A 353 10.20 5.12 -27.23
N LEU A 354 10.31 4.22 -26.24
CA LEU A 354 9.55 4.31 -24.99
C LEU A 354 10.22 5.19 -23.93
N LYS A 355 11.55 5.34 -23.95
CA LYS A 355 12.31 6.11 -22.96
C LYS A 355 11.76 7.53 -22.69
N PRO A 356 11.52 8.39 -23.69
CA PRO A 356 11.00 9.74 -23.42
C PRO A 356 9.56 9.71 -22.86
N VAL A 357 8.75 8.72 -23.24
CA VAL A 357 7.39 8.56 -22.73
C VAL A 357 7.40 8.10 -21.27
N LEU A 358 8.29 7.16 -20.94
CA LEU A 358 8.49 6.67 -19.58
C LEU A 358 8.87 7.82 -18.63
N ASP A 359 9.86 8.62 -19.00
CA ASP A 359 10.33 9.72 -18.16
C ASP A 359 9.23 10.78 -17.94
N ALA A 360 8.48 11.13 -19.00
CA ALA A 360 7.35 12.05 -18.90
C ALA A 360 6.23 11.51 -18.01
N MET A 361 5.87 10.23 -18.15
CA MET A 361 4.82 9.60 -17.35
C MET A 361 5.23 9.37 -15.90
N LYS A 362 6.50 9.06 -15.63
CA LYS A 362 7.05 9.01 -14.26
C LYS A 362 6.85 10.35 -13.55
N GLN A 363 7.25 11.46 -14.19
CA GLN A 363 7.05 12.81 -13.66
C GLN A 363 5.57 13.14 -13.47
N HIS A 364 4.70 12.73 -14.41
CA HIS A 364 3.26 12.93 -14.30
C HIS A 364 2.64 12.22 -13.09
N LEU A 365 2.98 10.94 -12.89
CA LEU A 365 2.51 10.19 -11.72
C LEU A 365 2.98 10.83 -10.40
N MET A 366 4.24 11.27 -10.33
CA MET A 366 4.76 11.98 -9.17
C MET A 366 4.01 13.29 -8.91
N LYS A 367 3.70 14.06 -9.97
CA LYS A 367 2.89 15.29 -9.87
C LYS A 367 1.49 15.03 -9.31
N LYS A 368 0.90 13.87 -9.64
CA LYS A 368 -0.38 13.40 -9.10
C LYS A 368 -0.25 12.76 -7.70
N ASN A 369 0.87 12.98 -6.99
CA ASN A 369 1.15 12.49 -5.64
C ASN A 369 1.30 10.95 -5.54
N VAL A 370 1.76 10.29 -6.61
CA VAL A 370 2.25 8.90 -6.53
C VAL A 370 3.66 8.91 -5.95
N ALA A 371 3.96 7.99 -5.02
CA ALA A 371 5.28 7.87 -4.45
C ALA A 371 6.34 7.57 -5.54
N LYS A 372 7.52 8.19 -5.45
CA LYS A 372 8.55 8.15 -6.50
C LYS A 372 8.90 6.72 -6.90
N ASP A 373 9.25 5.89 -5.93
CA ASP A 373 9.65 4.50 -6.16
C ASP A 373 8.51 3.70 -6.81
N ILE A 374 7.26 4.01 -6.48
CA ILE A 374 6.09 3.33 -7.05
C ILE A 374 5.85 3.82 -8.49
N ALA A 375 5.97 5.12 -8.75
CA ALA A 375 5.87 5.66 -10.10
C ALA A 375 6.95 5.06 -11.03
N GLU A 376 8.18 4.94 -10.55
CA GLU A 376 9.28 4.30 -11.27
C GLU A 376 8.97 2.84 -11.58
N LYS A 377 8.60 2.05 -10.56
CA LYS A 377 8.26 0.63 -10.71
C LYS A 377 7.08 0.38 -11.65
N VAL A 378 6.02 1.18 -11.53
CA VAL A 378 4.83 1.05 -12.38
C VAL A 378 5.16 1.40 -13.83
N CYS A 379 5.87 2.50 -14.07
CA CYS A 379 6.26 2.89 -15.43
C CYS A 379 7.22 1.89 -16.06
N GLU A 380 8.22 1.40 -15.32
CA GLU A 380 9.19 0.40 -15.80
C GLU A 380 8.49 -0.91 -16.15
N GLY A 381 7.63 -1.44 -15.26
CA GLY A 381 6.88 -2.66 -15.53
C GLY A 381 5.97 -2.53 -16.77
N VAL A 382 5.35 -1.36 -16.98
CA VAL A 382 4.56 -1.09 -18.20
C VAL A 382 5.47 -1.00 -19.42
N GLY A 383 6.61 -0.29 -19.33
CA GLY A 383 7.58 -0.16 -20.41
C GLY A 383 8.10 -1.51 -20.87
N GLU A 384 8.54 -2.35 -19.93
CA GLU A 384 8.99 -3.71 -20.20
C GLU A 384 7.90 -4.53 -20.89
N SER A 385 6.65 -4.44 -20.44
CA SER A 385 5.53 -5.18 -21.04
C SER A 385 5.23 -4.80 -22.50
N LEU A 386 5.66 -3.60 -22.93
CA LEU A 386 5.43 -3.06 -24.26
C LEU A 386 6.59 -3.29 -25.23
N ILE A 387 7.81 -3.53 -24.74
CA ILE A 387 8.97 -3.82 -25.60
C ILE A 387 8.70 -5.08 -26.43
N GLY A 388 8.86 -4.95 -27.75
CA GLY A 388 8.60 -6.01 -28.73
C GLY A 388 7.12 -6.15 -29.13
N LYS A 389 6.18 -5.52 -28.43
CA LYS A 389 4.77 -5.58 -28.80
C LYS A 389 4.53 -4.82 -30.11
N LYS A 390 3.83 -5.46 -31.05
CA LYS A 390 3.35 -4.83 -32.27
C LYS A 390 2.17 -3.93 -31.93
N VAL A 391 2.31 -2.63 -32.16
CA VAL A 391 1.19 -1.68 -32.05
C VAL A 391 0.51 -1.51 -33.40
N GLY A 392 -0.82 -1.31 -33.38
CA GLY A 392 -1.59 -1.07 -34.60
C GLY A 392 -1.12 0.20 -35.32
N GLY A 393 -1.23 0.24 -36.64
CA GLY A 393 -0.68 1.32 -37.48
C GLY A 393 -1.14 2.75 -37.12
N PHE A 394 -2.25 2.89 -36.40
CA PHE A 394 -2.79 4.18 -35.95
C PHE A 394 -2.47 4.54 -34.49
N GLN A 395 -1.83 3.67 -33.71
CA GLN A 395 -1.49 3.94 -32.31
C GLN A 395 -0.09 4.56 -32.19
N THR A 396 -0.01 5.73 -31.56
CA THR A 396 1.28 6.33 -31.18
C THR A 396 1.89 5.56 -30.00
N PRO A 397 3.24 5.54 -29.85
CA PRO A 397 3.90 4.94 -28.68
C PRO A 397 3.36 5.49 -27.35
N TYR A 398 3.03 6.79 -27.32
CA TYR A 398 2.41 7.44 -26.17
C TYR A 398 1.02 6.85 -25.85
N ASN A 399 0.13 6.74 -26.85
CA ASN A 399 -1.22 6.20 -26.62
C ASN A 399 -1.18 4.73 -26.22
N ALA A 400 -0.30 3.93 -26.85
CA ALA A 400 -0.09 2.55 -26.47
C ALA A 400 0.40 2.43 -25.01
N PHE A 401 1.35 3.30 -24.61
CA PHE A 401 1.83 3.37 -23.23
C PHE A 401 0.73 3.79 -22.25
N ARG A 402 -0.05 4.84 -22.58
CA ARG A 402 -1.15 5.35 -21.75
C ARG A 402 -2.23 4.30 -21.53
N THR A 403 -2.61 3.55 -22.57
CA THR A 403 -3.58 2.46 -22.45
C THR A 403 -3.05 1.30 -21.58
N ALA A 404 -1.79 0.92 -21.77
CA ALA A 404 -1.15 -0.10 -20.95
C ALA A 404 -1.01 0.33 -19.49
N LEU A 405 -0.65 1.60 -19.25
CA LEU A 405 -0.59 2.20 -17.93
C LEU A 405 -1.97 2.20 -17.27
N SER A 406 -3.02 2.65 -17.97
CA SER A 406 -4.40 2.60 -17.48
C SER A 406 -4.83 1.20 -17.06
N THR A 407 -4.50 0.19 -17.87
CA THR A 407 -4.76 -1.22 -17.55
C THR A 407 -4.00 -1.67 -16.32
N SER A 408 -2.73 -1.25 -16.19
CA SER A 408 -1.89 -1.56 -15.04
C SER A 408 -2.41 -0.91 -13.76
N LEU A 409 -2.75 0.38 -13.79
CA LEU A 409 -3.32 1.12 -12.67
C LEU A 409 -4.65 0.51 -12.21
N THR A 410 -5.54 0.19 -13.16
CA THR A 410 -6.83 -0.45 -12.88
C THR A 410 -6.60 -1.77 -12.15
N ARG A 411 -5.65 -2.59 -12.62
CA ARG A 411 -5.31 -3.88 -12.02
C ARG A 411 -4.72 -3.74 -10.61
N ILE A 412 -3.86 -2.75 -10.37
CA ILE A 412 -3.26 -2.50 -9.05
C ILE A 412 -4.31 -2.02 -8.04
N LEU A 413 -5.20 -1.12 -8.47
CA LEU A 413 -6.25 -0.52 -7.64
C LEU A 413 -7.46 -1.44 -7.44
N THR A 414 -7.65 -2.45 -8.31
CA THR A 414 -8.74 -3.41 -8.18
C THR A 414 -8.45 -4.33 -6.99
N PRO A 415 -9.33 -4.36 -5.99
CA PRO A 415 -9.09 -5.13 -4.78
C PRO A 415 -9.24 -6.63 -5.04
N LYS A 416 -8.35 -7.43 -4.44
CA LYS A 416 -8.42 -8.90 -4.50
C LYS A 416 -9.42 -9.50 -3.52
N THR A 417 -9.69 -8.78 -2.45
CA THR A 417 -10.61 -9.16 -1.38
C THR A 417 -11.88 -8.32 -1.49
N SER A 418 -13.01 -8.90 -1.10
CA SER A 418 -14.27 -8.15 -1.06
C SER A 418 -14.14 -6.91 -0.17
N THR A 419 -14.59 -5.77 -0.70
CA THR A 419 -14.74 -4.50 0.02
C THR A 419 -16.10 -4.40 0.72
N ASP A 420 -16.99 -5.36 0.51
CA ASP A 420 -18.33 -5.35 1.09
C ASP A 420 -18.29 -5.77 2.57
N LEU A 421 -18.17 -4.75 3.42
CA LEU A 421 -18.23 -4.91 4.87
C LEU A 421 -19.62 -5.34 5.35
N LEU A 422 -20.72 -4.94 4.70
CA LEU A 422 -22.07 -5.30 5.13
C LEU A 422 -22.34 -6.78 4.91
N LEU A 423 -21.94 -7.30 3.74
CA LEU A 423 -21.99 -8.74 3.47
C LEU A 423 -21.13 -9.51 4.46
N SER A 424 -19.92 -9.05 4.76
CA SER A 424 -19.02 -9.70 5.73
C SER A 424 -19.63 -9.74 7.13
N ILE A 425 -20.22 -8.62 7.57
CA ILE A 425 -20.94 -8.52 8.86
C ILE A 425 -22.13 -9.47 8.87
N ARG A 426 -23.01 -9.41 7.86
CA ARG A 426 -24.20 -10.28 7.79
C ARG A 426 -23.82 -11.75 7.77
N THR A 427 -22.82 -12.13 6.98
CA THR A 427 -22.35 -13.52 6.89
C THR A 427 -21.91 -14.03 8.25
N LYS A 428 -21.11 -13.25 8.99
CA LYS A 428 -20.71 -13.63 10.36
C LYS A 428 -21.92 -13.71 11.30
N LEU A 429 -22.83 -12.76 11.18
CA LEU A 429 -24.01 -12.67 12.04
C LEU A 429 -25.10 -13.68 11.71
N THR A 430 -25.09 -14.35 10.56
CA THR A 430 -26.07 -15.38 10.18
C THR A 430 -25.48 -16.79 10.09
N ALA A 431 -24.15 -16.92 10.02
CA ALA A 431 -23.46 -18.20 9.92
C ALA A 431 -23.96 -19.21 10.98
N PRO A 432 -24.25 -20.47 10.58
CA PRO A 432 -24.63 -21.51 11.53
C PRO A 432 -23.53 -21.71 12.56
N LEU A 433 -23.90 -21.73 13.84
CA LEU A 433 -22.99 -21.99 14.95
C LEU A 433 -23.40 -23.29 15.66
N PRO A 434 -22.45 -24.07 16.17
CA PRO A 434 -22.74 -25.16 17.10
C PRO A 434 -23.57 -24.66 18.29
N SER A 435 -24.46 -25.49 18.82
CA SER A 435 -25.40 -25.12 19.90
C SER A 435 -24.73 -24.64 21.19
N ASN A 436 -23.45 -24.93 21.39
CA ASN A 436 -22.65 -24.54 22.55
C ASN A 436 -21.83 -23.25 22.34
N GLN A 437 -21.90 -22.62 21.17
CA GLN A 437 -21.15 -21.39 20.88
C GLN A 437 -22.07 -20.18 20.80
N ALA A 438 -21.76 -19.16 21.60
CA ALA A 438 -22.40 -17.86 21.50
C ALA A 438 -21.88 -17.11 20.26
N ARG A 439 -22.79 -16.44 19.55
CA ARG A 439 -22.45 -15.61 18.39
C ARG A 439 -21.67 -14.39 18.84
N MET A 440 -20.48 -14.19 18.27
CA MET A 440 -19.63 -13.02 18.55
C MET A 440 -19.98 -11.86 17.60
N PRO A 441 -19.90 -10.60 18.07
CA PRO A 441 -20.10 -9.43 17.22
C PRO A 441 -19.00 -9.31 16.16
N TYR A 442 -19.25 -8.53 15.12
CA TYR A 442 -18.23 -8.20 14.11
C TYR A 442 -17.33 -7.06 14.62
N SER A 443 -16.04 -7.30 14.74
CA SER A 443 -15.07 -6.39 15.36
C SER A 443 -14.15 -5.75 14.33
N ILE A 444 -14.09 -4.42 14.34
CA ILE A 444 -13.29 -3.63 13.39
C ILE A 444 -12.32 -2.76 14.20
N THR A 445 -11.02 -2.93 13.96
CA THR A 445 -9.96 -2.15 14.62
C THR A 445 -9.43 -1.08 13.68
N PHE A 446 -9.45 0.17 14.13
CA PHE A 446 -8.89 1.31 13.38
C PHE A 446 -7.49 1.63 13.88
N VAL A 447 -6.51 1.58 12.99
CA VAL A 447 -5.09 1.80 13.29
C VAL A 447 -4.49 2.85 12.35
N GLY A 448 -3.39 3.49 12.75
CA GLY A 448 -2.71 4.48 11.91
C GLY A 448 -1.94 5.52 12.72
N VAL A 449 -1.24 6.40 12.01
CA VAL A 449 -0.39 7.42 12.63
C VAL A 449 -1.20 8.53 13.33
N ASN A 450 -0.50 9.48 13.96
CA ASN A 450 -1.13 10.58 14.68
C ASN A 450 -1.82 11.56 13.71
N GLY A 451 -2.96 12.12 14.11
CA GLY A 451 -3.62 13.20 13.36
C GLY A 451 -4.41 12.80 12.10
N VAL A 452 -4.34 11.54 11.67
CA VAL A 452 -4.99 11.03 10.43
C VAL A 452 -6.52 10.93 10.46
N GLY A 453 -7.17 11.33 11.55
CA GLY A 453 -8.64 11.31 11.63
C GLY A 453 -9.27 9.95 11.92
N LYS A 454 -8.60 9.08 12.71
CA LYS A 454 -9.12 7.77 13.15
C LYS A 454 -10.49 7.87 13.83
N SER A 455 -10.59 8.57 14.95
CA SER A 455 -11.83 8.70 15.74
C SER A 455 -12.98 9.33 14.94
N THR A 456 -12.68 10.33 14.11
CA THR A 456 -13.67 11.00 13.27
C THR A 456 -14.23 10.05 12.20
N ASN A 457 -13.37 9.37 11.44
CA ASN A 457 -13.83 8.47 10.38
C ASN A 457 -14.43 7.17 10.93
N LEU A 458 -14.00 6.71 12.10
CA LEU A 458 -14.69 5.66 12.86
C LEU A 458 -16.14 6.06 13.14
N SER A 459 -16.37 7.32 13.55
CA SER A 459 -17.72 7.84 13.80
C SER A 459 -18.56 7.96 12.53
N LYS A 460 -17.94 8.27 11.38
CA LYS A 460 -18.62 8.21 10.05
C LYS A 460 -19.00 6.78 9.66
N VAL A 461 -18.11 5.81 9.89
CA VAL A 461 -18.41 4.39 9.67
C VAL A 461 -19.54 3.94 10.61
N CYS A 462 -19.53 4.39 11.87
CA CYS A 462 -20.63 4.16 12.81
C CYS A 462 -21.95 4.71 12.26
N PHE A 463 -21.97 5.96 11.78
CA PHE A 463 -23.14 6.57 11.14
C PHE A 463 -23.65 5.73 9.95
N TRP A 464 -22.75 5.27 9.08
CA TRP A 464 -23.11 4.42 7.96
C TRP A 464 -23.67 3.05 8.40
N LEU A 465 -23.14 2.43 9.46
CA LEU A 465 -23.64 1.16 10.00
C LEU A 465 -25.03 1.30 10.62
N ILE A 466 -25.29 2.38 11.37
CA ILE A 466 -26.62 2.62 11.94
C ILE A 466 -27.67 2.97 10.88
N GLN A 467 -27.27 3.65 9.79
CA GLN A 467 -28.13 3.83 8.61
C GLN A 467 -28.57 2.50 7.97
N ASN A 468 -27.75 1.46 8.15
CA ASN A 468 -28.03 0.09 7.73
C ASN A 468 -28.69 -0.78 8.82
N GLY A 469 -29.16 -0.17 9.91
CA GLY A 469 -29.94 -0.84 10.97
C GLY A 469 -29.12 -1.75 11.89
N LEU A 470 -27.81 -1.57 11.95
CA LEU A 470 -26.91 -2.33 12.83
C LEU A 470 -26.74 -1.64 14.18
N ARG A 471 -26.65 -2.43 15.25
CA ARG A 471 -26.32 -1.97 16.60
C ARG A 471 -24.80 -1.92 16.77
N VAL A 472 -24.27 -0.77 17.14
CA VAL A 472 -22.83 -0.52 17.13
C VAL A 472 -22.34 -0.13 18.53
N LEU A 473 -21.33 -0.84 19.02
CA LEU A 473 -20.58 -0.45 20.22
C LEU A 473 -19.25 0.19 19.80
N ILE A 474 -18.97 1.39 20.26
CA ILE A 474 -17.66 2.04 20.08
C ILE A 474 -16.81 1.76 21.31
N ALA A 475 -15.62 1.16 21.13
CA ALA A 475 -14.67 0.89 22.20
C ALA A 475 -13.56 1.95 22.20
N ALA A 476 -13.50 2.76 23.26
CA ALA A 476 -12.49 3.80 23.45
C ALA A 476 -11.18 3.19 23.96
N CYS A 477 -10.30 2.77 23.04
CA CYS A 477 -8.99 2.20 23.35
C CYS A 477 -7.82 3.18 23.15
N ASP A 478 -8.09 4.45 22.81
CA ASP A 478 -7.11 5.55 22.91
C ASP A 478 -7.06 6.06 24.36
N THR A 479 -6.28 5.36 25.19
CA THR A 479 -6.11 5.69 26.61
C THR A 479 -4.92 6.60 26.89
N PHE A 480 -4.24 7.08 25.84
CA PHE A 480 -3.00 7.85 25.94
C PHE A 480 -3.20 9.34 25.65
N ARG A 481 -4.00 9.68 24.64
CA ARG A 481 -4.21 11.08 24.23
C ARG A 481 -5.28 11.75 25.09
N SER A 482 -4.96 12.89 25.68
CA SER A 482 -5.93 13.70 26.43
C SER A 482 -7.14 14.10 25.58
N GLY A 483 -8.34 13.95 26.12
CA GLY A 483 -9.59 14.29 25.44
C GLY A 483 -10.06 13.27 24.40
N ALA A 484 -9.35 12.15 24.21
CA ALA A 484 -9.74 11.13 23.22
C ALA A 484 -11.05 10.43 23.60
N VAL A 485 -11.25 10.15 24.89
CA VAL A 485 -12.47 9.52 25.39
C VAL A 485 -13.65 10.50 25.28
N GLU A 486 -13.46 11.76 25.70
CA GLU A 486 -14.46 12.82 25.55
C GLU A 486 -14.85 13.05 24.09
N GLN A 487 -13.88 13.02 23.17
CA GLN A 487 -14.12 13.14 21.73
C GLN A 487 -15.10 12.07 21.24
N LEU A 488 -14.87 10.80 21.62
CA LEU A 488 -15.78 9.71 21.27
C LEU A 488 -17.14 9.82 21.98
N ARG A 489 -17.16 10.31 23.23
CA ARG A 489 -18.40 10.56 23.98
C ARG A 489 -19.29 11.57 23.28
N VAL A 490 -18.72 12.66 22.76
CA VAL A 490 -19.44 13.64 21.94
C VAL A 490 -19.97 12.99 20.65
N HIS A 491 -19.16 12.20 19.96
CA HIS A 491 -19.62 11.50 18.75
C HIS A 491 -20.78 10.54 19.03
N VAL A 492 -20.68 9.69 20.06
CA VAL A 492 -21.74 8.75 20.46
C VAL A 492 -23.00 9.49 20.87
N ARG A 493 -22.88 10.57 21.64
CA ARG A 493 -23.99 11.44 22.01
C ARG A 493 -24.70 12.00 20.77
N ASN A 494 -23.94 12.57 19.83
CA ASN A 494 -24.49 13.12 18.59
C ASN A 494 -25.15 12.04 17.73
N LEU A 495 -24.50 10.89 17.55
CA LEU A 495 -25.04 9.76 16.78
C LEU A 495 -26.32 9.18 17.41
N SER A 496 -26.40 9.15 18.74
CA SER A 496 -27.59 8.69 19.46
C SER A 496 -28.77 9.66 19.33
N MET A 497 -28.49 10.96 19.19
CA MET A 497 -29.52 11.99 18.95
C MET A 497 -29.92 12.10 17.47
N LEU A 498 -29.04 11.73 16.55
CA LEU A 498 -29.35 11.62 15.12
C LEU A 498 -30.28 10.42 14.92
N GLY A 499 -31.58 10.62 15.19
CA GLY A 499 -32.63 9.64 14.97
C GLY A 499 -32.63 9.19 13.51
N VAL A 500 -31.96 8.07 13.25
CA VAL A 500 -32.00 7.45 11.93
C VAL A 500 -33.41 6.89 11.73
N ASN A 501 -34.12 7.46 10.74
CA ASN A 501 -35.49 7.13 10.36
C ASN A 501 -35.76 5.62 10.42
N GLY A 502 -36.48 5.18 11.46
CA GLY A 502 -36.75 3.77 11.77
C GLY A 502 -36.67 3.43 13.27
N SER A 503 -36.03 4.28 14.08
CA SER A 503 -35.96 4.11 15.55
C SER A 503 -37.25 4.52 16.30
N THR A 504 -38.41 4.17 15.76
CA THR A 504 -39.63 4.01 16.57
C THR A 504 -39.81 2.57 17.03
N ASN A 505 -39.01 1.62 16.51
CA ASN A 505 -38.89 0.25 17.01
C ASN A 505 -37.42 -0.22 17.02
N SER A 506 -36.63 0.24 18.00
CA SER A 506 -35.45 -0.44 18.59
C SER A 506 -34.38 -1.11 17.70
N LYS A 507 -33.92 -0.52 16.59
CA LYS A 507 -32.89 -1.17 15.73
C LYS A 507 -31.53 -0.46 15.57
N GLY A 508 -31.43 0.86 15.69
CA GLY A 508 -30.14 1.58 15.60
C GLY A 508 -29.63 2.04 16.97
N ARG A 509 -29.05 1.13 17.77
CA ARG A 509 -28.45 1.46 19.07
C ARG A 509 -26.95 1.76 18.91
N VAL A 510 -26.49 2.90 19.42
CA VAL A 510 -25.06 3.25 19.54
C VAL A 510 -24.71 3.41 21.01
N GLU A 511 -23.58 2.87 21.43
CA GLU A 511 -23.08 3.01 22.81
C GLU A 511 -21.55 3.15 22.84
N LEU A 512 -21.04 3.78 23.90
CA LEU A 512 -19.61 3.93 24.17
C LEU A 512 -19.19 2.96 25.28
N PHE A 513 -18.16 2.17 25.02
CA PHE A 513 -17.45 1.40 26.04
C PHE A 513 -16.12 2.07 26.38
N GLU A 514 -15.95 2.46 27.64
CA GLU A 514 -14.75 3.12 28.15
C GLU A 514 -14.34 2.64 29.56
N ARG A 515 -13.06 2.80 29.89
CA ARG A 515 -12.48 2.54 31.23
C ARG A 515 -11.59 3.70 31.73
N GLY A 516 -11.75 4.88 31.13
CA GLY A 516 -10.91 6.05 31.37
C GLY A 516 -9.48 5.91 30.83
N TYR A 517 -8.60 6.81 31.26
CA TYR A 517 -7.22 6.94 30.79
C TYR A 517 -6.23 5.99 31.51
N GLY A 518 -5.09 5.72 30.86
CA GLY A 518 -3.98 4.95 31.46
C GLY A 518 -4.21 3.44 31.61
N LYS A 519 -5.31 2.91 31.05
CA LYS A 519 -5.62 1.47 31.05
C LYS A 519 -5.05 0.75 29.82
N ASP A 520 -4.87 -0.57 29.92
CA ASP A 520 -4.40 -1.41 28.82
C ASP A 520 -5.47 -1.50 27.71
N ALA A 521 -5.16 -0.95 26.54
CA ALA A 521 -6.03 -0.94 25.38
C ALA A 521 -6.45 -2.35 24.94
N ALA A 522 -5.57 -3.35 25.07
CA ALA A 522 -5.89 -4.72 24.69
C ALA A 522 -6.98 -5.34 25.59
N ALA A 523 -6.96 -5.00 26.89
CA ALA A 523 -7.96 -5.45 27.85
C ALA A 523 -9.31 -4.75 27.64
N ILE A 524 -9.30 -3.43 27.40
CA ILE A 524 -10.53 -2.67 27.10
C ILE A 524 -11.22 -3.22 25.86
N ALA A 525 -10.47 -3.49 24.78
CA ALA A 525 -11.03 -4.08 23.57
C ALA A 525 -11.67 -5.45 23.84
N ARG A 526 -11.03 -6.29 24.66
CA ARG A 526 -11.57 -7.61 25.04
C ARG A 526 -12.88 -7.49 25.82
N GLU A 527 -12.90 -6.63 26.83
CA GLU A 527 -14.10 -6.39 27.62
C GLU A 527 -15.22 -5.80 26.77
N ALA A 528 -14.91 -4.89 25.85
CA ALA A 528 -15.89 -4.31 24.93
C ALA A 528 -16.51 -5.37 24.02
N ILE A 529 -15.72 -6.29 23.47
CA ILE A 529 -16.22 -7.39 22.62
C ILE A 529 -17.15 -8.32 23.42
N LEU A 530 -16.79 -8.64 24.66
CA LEU A 530 -17.63 -9.47 25.54
C LEU A 530 -18.91 -8.74 25.95
N HIS A 531 -18.81 -7.46 26.31
CA HIS A 531 -19.95 -6.62 26.61
C HIS A 531 -20.91 -6.51 25.40
N ALA A 532 -20.35 -6.35 24.20
CA ALA A 532 -21.11 -6.32 22.95
C ALA A 532 -21.86 -7.64 22.71
N ARG A 533 -21.19 -8.78 22.92
CA ARG A 533 -21.84 -10.11 22.86
C ARG A 533 -23.02 -10.19 23.84
N ASP A 534 -22.78 -9.84 25.11
CA ASP A 534 -23.77 -10.02 26.18
C ASP A 534 -24.96 -9.06 26.06
N ASN A 535 -24.77 -7.91 25.42
CA ASN A 535 -25.79 -6.89 25.19
C ASN A 535 -26.35 -6.89 23.77
N ASN A 536 -26.05 -7.94 22.99
CA ASN A 536 -26.50 -8.09 21.61
C ASN A 536 -26.17 -6.87 20.74
N PHE A 537 -24.91 -6.44 20.68
CA PHE A 537 -24.44 -5.54 19.63
C PHE A 537 -24.02 -6.34 18.40
N ASP A 538 -24.23 -5.77 17.22
CA ASP A 538 -23.91 -6.43 15.96
C ASP A 538 -22.45 -6.18 15.56
N VAL A 539 -21.96 -4.96 15.85
CA VAL A 539 -20.62 -4.49 15.48
C VAL A 539 -19.91 -3.82 16.66
N VAL A 540 -18.61 -4.06 16.79
CA VAL A 540 -17.71 -3.34 17.70
C VAL A 540 -16.68 -2.57 16.89
N LEU A 541 -16.62 -1.24 17.06
CA LEU A 541 -15.62 -0.37 16.45
C LEU A 541 -14.56 0.00 17.50
N ILE A 542 -13.33 -0.44 17.30
CA ILE A 542 -12.22 -0.25 18.25
C ILE A 542 -11.38 0.94 17.79
N ASP A 543 -11.45 2.06 18.51
CA ASP A 543 -10.60 3.23 18.28
C ASP A 543 -9.28 3.06 19.01
N THR A 544 -8.16 3.15 18.30
CA THR A 544 -6.83 3.00 18.91
C THR A 544 -6.07 4.33 18.90
N ALA A 545 -5.18 4.52 19.88
CA ALA A 545 -4.28 5.65 19.90
C ALA A 545 -3.45 5.73 18.61
N GLY A 546 -3.18 6.95 18.13
CA GLY A 546 -2.20 7.14 17.07
C GLY A 546 -0.79 6.79 17.54
N ARG A 547 0.04 6.29 16.63
CA ARG A 547 1.43 5.94 16.92
C ARG A 547 2.28 6.04 15.67
N MET A 548 3.53 6.49 15.84
CA MET A 548 4.51 6.49 14.75
C MET A 548 4.95 5.07 14.47
N GLN A 549 5.21 4.78 13.20
CA GLN A 549 5.58 3.45 12.70
C GLN A 549 6.90 2.93 13.27
N ASP A 550 7.80 3.83 13.69
CA ASP A 550 9.10 3.50 14.29
C ASP A 550 9.05 3.34 15.83
N ASN A 551 7.89 3.57 16.46
CA ASN A 551 7.76 3.46 17.91
C ASN A 551 7.44 2.01 18.32
N GLU A 552 8.49 1.22 18.50
CA GLU A 552 8.38 -0.21 18.81
C GLU A 552 7.52 -0.54 20.06
N PRO A 553 7.68 0.12 21.23
CA PRO A 553 6.81 -0.15 22.38
C PRO A 553 5.32 0.03 22.08
N LEU A 554 4.95 1.10 21.37
CA LEU A 554 3.56 1.37 21.00
C LEU A 554 3.04 0.40 19.93
N MET A 555 3.91 -0.05 19.03
CA MET A 555 3.58 -1.06 18.02
C MET A 555 3.41 -2.46 18.63
N ARG A 556 4.23 -2.84 19.61
CA ARG A 556 4.04 -4.08 20.39
C ARG A 556 2.72 -4.07 21.16
N ALA A 557 2.37 -2.93 21.77
CA ALA A 557 1.07 -2.78 22.44
C ALA A 557 -0.11 -2.92 21.46
N LEU A 558 0.02 -2.38 20.23
CA LEU A 558 -0.99 -2.54 19.19
C LEU A 558 -1.10 -4.00 18.72
N ALA A 559 0.02 -4.65 18.46
CA ALA A 559 0.06 -6.04 18.04
C ALA A 559 -0.49 -6.97 19.12
N LYS A 560 -0.24 -6.68 20.41
CA LYS A 560 -0.88 -7.37 21.54
C LYS A 560 -2.39 -7.21 21.49
N LEU A 561 -2.92 -6.00 21.27
CA LEU A 561 -4.37 -5.76 21.13
C LEU A 561 -4.95 -6.62 20.00
N VAL A 562 -4.30 -6.65 18.83
CA VAL A 562 -4.74 -7.43 17.67
C VAL A 562 -4.69 -8.93 17.97
N SER A 563 -3.58 -9.44 18.48
CA SER A 563 -3.39 -10.87 18.74
C SER A 563 -4.37 -11.40 19.80
N VAL A 564 -4.57 -10.63 20.87
CA VAL A 564 -5.45 -11.00 21.98
C VAL A 564 -6.93 -11.03 21.55
N ASN A 565 -7.35 -10.09 20.71
CA ASN A 565 -8.76 -9.88 20.40
C ASN A 565 -9.17 -10.47 19.05
N ASN A 566 -8.22 -10.84 18.21
CA ASN A 566 -8.42 -11.40 16.87
C ASN A 566 -9.53 -10.68 16.07
N PRO A 567 -9.38 -9.37 15.79
CA PRO A 567 -10.43 -8.59 15.14
C PRO A 567 -10.73 -9.11 13.72
N ASP A 568 -12.00 -9.02 13.32
CA ASP A 568 -12.45 -9.46 12.00
C ASP A 568 -11.86 -8.62 10.86
N LYS A 569 -11.69 -7.32 11.12
CA LYS A 569 -11.03 -6.39 10.19
C LYS A 569 -10.09 -5.45 10.90
N ILE A 570 -8.89 -5.30 10.36
CA ILE A 570 -7.94 -4.26 10.73
C ILE A 570 -7.90 -3.24 9.60
N ILE A 571 -8.42 -2.05 9.87
CA ILE A 571 -8.48 -0.95 8.91
C ILE A 571 -7.38 0.07 9.24
N PHE A 572 -6.45 0.23 8.31
CA PHE A 572 -5.46 1.30 8.39
C PHE A 572 -6.06 2.62 7.91
N VAL A 573 -5.98 3.64 8.75
CA VAL A 573 -6.43 5.00 8.45
C VAL A 573 -5.20 5.82 8.04
N GLY A 574 -5.18 6.25 6.78
CA GLY A 574 -4.13 7.10 6.22
C GLY A 574 -4.70 8.43 5.72
N GLU A 575 -3.84 9.40 5.43
CA GLU A 575 -4.23 10.69 4.84
C GLU A 575 -3.85 10.73 3.36
N ALA A 576 -4.71 11.30 2.52
CA ALA A 576 -4.44 11.45 1.09
C ALA A 576 -3.27 12.40 0.77
N LEU A 577 -2.99 13.34 1.68
CA LEU A 577 -1.92 14.34 1.55
C LEU A 577 -0.51 13.73 1.61
N VAL A 578 -0.40 12.52 2.15
CA VAL A 578 0.88 11.89 2.44
C VAL A 578 1.35 11.15 1.18
N GLY A 579 2.43 11.65 0.56
CA GLY A 579 3.05 11.06 -0.63
C GLY A 579 3.95 9.86 -0.28
N ASN A 580 5.27 10.01 -0.40
CA ASN A 580 6.24 8.93 -0.13
C ASN A 580 6.13 8.33 1.28
N GLU A 581 5.86 9.17 2.29
CA GLU A 581 5.72 8.74 3.68
C GLU A 581 4.57 7.75 3.89
N ALA A 582 3.55 7.74 3.02
CA ALA A 582 2.43 6.81 3.14
C ALA A 582 2.89 5.37 2.92
N VAL A 583 3.86 5.17 2.03
CA VAL A 583 4.47 3.87 1.76
C VAL A 583 5.25 3.38 2.98
N ASP A 584 6.10 4.22 3.56
CA ASP A 584 6.91 3.86 4.74
C ASP A 584 6.02 3.55 5.95
N GLN A 585 5.08 4.44 6.25
CA GLN A 585 4.13 4.28 7.35
C GLN A 585 3.38 2.97 7.24
N LEU A 586 2.80 2.70 6.07
CA LEU A 586 1.97 1.53 5.84
C LEU A 586 2.79 0.23 5.85
N THR A 587 3.96 0.21 5.20
CA THR A 587 4.84 -0.97 5.16
C THR A 587 5.30 -1.35 6.56
N LYS A 588 5.78 -0.38 7.34
CA LYS A 588 6.26 -0.62 8.70
C LYS A 588 5.12 -0.99 9.65
N PHE A 589 3.93 -0.38 9.49
CA PHE A 589 2.76 -0.79 10.27
C PHE A 589 2.35 -2.24 10.01
N ASP A 590 2.20 -2.62 8.74
CA ASP A 590 1.79 -3.98 8.37
C ASP A 590 2.82 -5.00 8.84
N ARG A 591 4.10 -4.71 8.61
CA ARG A 591 5.21 -5.54 9.07
C ARG A 591 5.21 -5.70 10.59
N ALA A 592 5.18 -4.61 11.35
CA ALA A 592 5.20 -4.67 12.81
C ALA A 592 3.99 -5.42 13.37
N LEU A 593 2.80 -5.27 12.77
CA LEU A 593 1.62 -6.05 13.14
C LEU A 593 1.85 -7.54 12.91
N ARG A 594 2.37 -7.95 11.74
CA ARG A 594 2.66 -9.36 11.43
C ARG A 594 3.76 -9.94 12.33
N ASP A 595 4.86 -9.22 12.53
CA ASP A 595 6.03 -9.66 13.28
C ASP A 595 5.68 -9.86 14.77
N PHE A 596 4.98 -8.91 15.39
CA PHE A 596 4.67 -8.99 16.81
C PHE A 596 3.41 -9.80 17.14
N SER A 597 2.44 -9.91 16.22
CA SER A 597 1.27 -10.78 16.43
C SER A 597 1.62 -12.26 16.35
N SER A 598 2.51 -12.65 15.42
CA SER A 598 3.00 -14.03 15.31
C SER A 598 3.84 -14.46 16.52
N ALA A 599 4.64 -13.55 17.08
CA ALA A 599 5.42 -13.78 18.30
C ALA A 599 4.56 -14.02 19.55
N SER A 600 3.27 -13.66 19.52
CA SER A 600 2.36 -13.81 20.65
C SER A 600 1.74 -15.23 20.76
N GLY A 601 2.16 -16.17 19.90
CA GLY A 601 1.78 -17.60 19.99
C GLY A 601 0.40 -17.96 19.43
N ALA A 602 -0.34 -16.97 18.91
CA ALA A 602 -1.70 -17.14 18.40
C ALA A 602 -1.76 -17.01 16.86
N GLY A 603 -1.25 -18.01 16.13
CA GLY A 603 -1.49 -18.20 14.69
C GLY A 603 -0.56 -17.45 13.72
N ASN A 604 -0.93 -17.50 12.43
CA ASN A 604 -0.25 -16.79 11.33
C ASN A 604 -0.31 -15.27 11.57
N GLY A 605 0.80 -14.55 11.33
CA GLY A 605 0.91 -13.11 11.57
C GLY A 605 -0.25 -12.33 10.92
N ARG A 606 -0.97 -11.53 11.72
CA ARG A 606 -2.13 -10.75 11.27
C ARG A 606 -1.65 -9.38 10.77
N GLY A 607 -1.97 -9.07 9.51
CA GLY A 607 -1.70 -7.77 8.89
C GLY A 607 -2.97 -6.94 8.72
N ILE A 608 -2.82 -5.81 8.04
CA ILE A 608 -3.91 -4.92 7.65
C ILE A 608 -4.81 -5.62 6.61
N ASP A 609 -6.13 -5.46 6.73
CA ASP A 609 -7.14 -6.05 5.82
C ASP A 609 -7.74 -5.05 4.84
N GLY A 610 -7.51 -3.75 5.07
CA GLY A 610 -8.09 -2.70 4.26
C GLY A 610 -7.70 -1.32 4.78
N MET A 611 -8.02 -0.30 3.99
CA MET A 611 -7.61 1.07 4.23
C MET A 611 -8.79 2.03 4.19
N LEU A 612 -8.71 3.08 4.99
CA LEU A 612 -9.61 4.23 4.94
C LEU A 612 -8.74 5.48 4.71
N VAL A 613 -8.87 6.10 3.54
CA VAL A 613 -8.05 7.27 3.18
C VAL A 613 -8.81 8.54 3.50
N THR A 614 -8.26 9.38 4.37
CA THR A 614 -8.88 10.59 4.89
C THR A 614 -8.33 11.85 4.21
N LYS A 615 -8.96 12.99 4.48
CA LYS A 615 -8.59 14.30 3.90
C LYS A 615 -8.56 14.26 2.37
N TRP A 616 -9.41 13.44 1.78
CA TRP A 616 -9.49 13.24 0.34
C TRP A 616 -9.99 14.51 -0.38
N ASP A 617 -10.76 15.33 0.34
CA ASP A 617 -11.21 16.65 -0.07
C ASP A 617 -10.07 17.68 -0.25
N THR A 618 -8.88 17.42 0.29
CA THR A 618 -7.76 18.38 0.25
C THR A 618 -6.76 18.14 -0.87
N VAL A 619 -6.92 17.07 -1.66
CA VAL A 619 -5.94 16.66 -2.69
C VAL A 619 -6.39 16.93 -4.13
N ASP A 620 -7.57 17.49 -4.35
CA ASP A 620 -8.15 17.73 -5.68
C ASP A 620 -8.02 16.51 -6.61
N ASP A 621 -7.17 16.58 -7.63
CA ASP A 621 -6.87 15.53 -8.60
C ASP A 621 -5.60 14.72 -8.28
N LYS A 622 -4.87 15.07 -7.22
CA LYS A 622 -3.61 14.44 -6.79
C LYS A 622 -3.86 13.19 -5.94
N VAL A 623 -4.55 12.23 -6.53
CA VAL A 623 -5.05 11.03 -5.85
C VAL A 623 -4.08 9.83 -5.88
N GLY A 624 -2.83 10.07 -6.29
CA GLY A 624 -1.77 9.05 -6.40
C GLY A 624 -1.36 8.39 -5.08
N ALA A 625 -1.70 8.97 -3.94
CA ALA A 625 -1.51 8.33 -2.64
C ALA A 625 -2.29 7.01 -2.54
N ALA A 626 -3.49 6.94 -3.13
CA ALA A 626 -4.29 5.70 -3.17
C ALA A 626 -3.59 4.58 -3.95
N LEU A 627 -2.98 4.92 -5.09
CA LEU A 627 -2.17 3.98 -5.87
C LEU A 627 -0.96 3.48 -5.05
N SER A 628 -0.28 4.40 -4.37
CA SER A 628 0.92 4.07 -3.59
C SER A 628 0.60 3.12 -2.43
N MET A 629 -0.49 3.38 -1.69
CA MET A 629 -0.91 2.54 -0.57
C MET A 629 -1.39 1.14 -1.01
N THR A 630 -2.17 1.07 -2.10
CA THR A 630 -2.68 -0.20 -2.65
C THR A 630 -1.59 -1.04 -3.31
N TYR A 631 -0.62 -0.41 -3.98
CA TYR A 631 0.52 -1.10 -4.59
C TYR A 631 1.37 -1.83 -3.55
N VAL A 632 1.61 -1.19 -2.40
CA VAL A 632 2.51 -1.71 -1.37
C VAL A 632 1.88 -2.86 -0.58
N THR A 633 0.61 -2.73 -0.19
CA THR A 633 -0.04 -3.70 0.71
C THR A 633 -0.87 -4.75 -0.02
N GLY A 634 -1.29 -4.44 -1.24
CA GLY A 634 -2.31 -5.19 -1.94
C GLY A 634 -3.70 -5.18 -1.32
N GLN A 635 -3.90 -4.40 -0.26
CA GLN A 635 -5.18 -4.31 0.45
C GLN A 635 -6.10 -3.29 -0.23
N PRO A 636 -7.43 -3.47 -0.14
CA PRO A 636 -8.40 -2.53 -0.66
C PRO A 636 -8.42 -1.20 0.09
N ILE A 637 -8.76 -0.11 -0.60
CA ILE A 637 -9.34 1.08 0.03
C ILE A 637 -10.84 0.85 0.16
N ILE A 638 -11.33 0.73 1.39
CA ILE A 638 -12.75 0.45 1.68
C ILE A 638 -13.58 1.73 1.57
N PHE A 639 -13.08 2.82 2.15
CA PHE A 639 -13.73 4.11 2.16
C PHE A 639 -12.72 5.25 1.98
N VAL A 640 -13.21 6.39 1.52
CA VAL A 640 -12.50 7.66 1.58
C VAL A 640 -13.30 8.69 2.38
N GLY A 641 -12.61 9.44 3.23
CA GLY A 641 -13.17 10.53 4.02
C GLY A 641 -12.91 11.87 3.36
N CYS A 642 -13.98 12.59 3.02
CA CYS A 642 -13.93 13.78 2.15
C CYS A 642 -14.45 15.05 2.87
N GLY A 643 -14.13 15.20 4.15
CA GLY A 643 -14.64 16.28 4.98
C GLY A 643 -14.72 15.88 6.45
N GLN A 644 -15.47 16.64 7.25
CA GLN A 644 -15.52 16.48 8.71
C GLN A 644 -16.87 16.00 9.23
N THR A 645 -17.94 16.09 8.44
CA THR A 645 -19.29 15.68 8.83
C THR A 645 -19.48 14.16 8.73
N TYR A 646 -20.56 13.62 9.30
CA TYR A 646 -20.80 12.16 9.26
C TYR A 646 -21.11 11.63 7.86
N THR A 647 -21.59 12.49 6.98
CA THR A 647 -21.96 12.17 5.60
C THR A 647 -20.79 12.27 4.63
N ASP A 648 -19.64 12.79 5.07
CA ASP A 648 -18.39 12.91 4.29
C ASP A 648 -17.60 11.60 4.26
N LEU A 649 -18.30 10.50 3.98
CA LEU A 649 -17.76 9.17 3.73
C LEU A 649 -18.19 8.73 2.33
N ARG A 650 -17.25 8.18 1.55
CA ARG A 650 -17.46 7.83 0.15
C ARG A 650 -16.83 6.49 -0.19
N GLN A 651 -17.35 5.85 -1.22
CA GLN A 651 -16.69 4.71 -1.86
C GLN A 651 -15.78 5.18 -2.99
N LEU A 652 -14.71 4.42 -3.21
CA LEU A 652 -13.73 4.70 -4.25
C LEU A 652 -13.98 3.82 -5.47
N ARG A 653 -14.37 4.44 -6.59
CA ARG A 653 -14.43 3.72 -7.87
C ARG A 653 -13.07 3.75 -8.56
N VAL A 654 -12.55 2.56 -8.88
CA VAL A 654 -11.24 2.40 -9.53
C VAL A 654 -11.16 3.20 -10.82
N ALA A 655 -12.19 3.14 -11.67
CA ALA A 655 -12.23 3.86 -12.93
C ALA A 655 -12.03 5.38 -12.74
N ASN A 656 -12.70 5.97 -11.74
CA ASN A 656 -12.62 7.39 -11.43
C ASN A 656 -11.20 7.79 -11.01
N VAL A 657 -10.55 6.98 -10.18
CA VAL A 657 -9.17 7.24 -9.72
C VAL A 657 -8.18 7.13 -10.87
N VAL A 658 -8.29 6.09 -11.70
CA VAL A 658 -7.42 5.90 -12.87
C VAL A 658 -7.57 7.07 -13.83
N GLN A 659 -8.82 7.50 -14.09
CA GLN A 659 -9.09 8.66 -14.92
C GLN A 659 -8.48 9.93 -14.32
N ALA A 660 -8.61 10.16 -13.01
CA ALA A 660 -8.02 11.34 -12.35
C ALA A 660 -6.48 11.34 -12.40
N ILE A 661 -5.83 10.19 -12.19
CA ILE A 661 -4.37 10.05 -12.29
C ILE A 661 -3.90 10.30 -13.72
N LEU A 662 -4.63 9.80 -14.72
CA LEU A 662 -4.24 9.96 -16.13
C LEU A 662 -4.79 11.24 -16.76
N LYS A 663 -5.62 12.01 -16.07
CA LYS A 663 -6.10 13.31 -16.55
C LYS A 663 -4.87 14.20 -16.75
N ASP A 664 -4.84 14.91 -17.88
CA ASP A 664 -3.76 15.71 -18.47
C ASP A 664 -2.95 15.01 -19.59
#